data_AF-A0AA39YFP1-F1
#
_entry.id   AF-A0AA39YFP1-F1
#
_cell.length_a   1.000
_cell.length_b   1.000
_cell.length_c   1.000
_cell.angle_alpha   90.00
_cell.angle_beta   90.00
_cell.angle_gamma   90.00
#
_symmetry.space_group_name_H-M   'P 1'
#
loop_
_entity.id
_entity.type
_entity.pdbx_description
1 polymer ?
#
loop_
_entity_poly.entity_id
_entity_poly.type
_entity_poly.pdbx_seq_one_letter_code
_entity_poly.pdbx_strand_id
1 'polypeptide(L)'
;MTEAESFYKYKPIDLATDAIRVLRLCRGYDTDPISCELAEIFLQDDGVPYEALSYTWGNTIVDVQVTLGGKKKMVKDNLYTALHCLRRADEDRWLWVDALCINQQDPQEKNHQVQRMRRIYEKADRVLIWLGRTTQEIDLLMEMMQQLGKRTRRRADYRKDDSTAWLEEWPQFVRELGGMETDFNMQRRNGLIEILKRPWFQRVWVLQEAFNAKRATILCGWNDVLTETFVVMPLLLSVEVEPHAQSVLDIMPGYLRRSSWRSQESNLQTLLRRFYKSEATDSRDKIYALLGIASDARDDGKLQADYAVPLPDAIRRAISYLMFGEGSYADTCPLPGWDFDTFIKHIDDLPARVLEWAINYGKETTAREVLARTNIDINSGPPEGQPPLLHLAKCAHYQHPAESQTILRMLLARDDININITDPSSGNNPLHVACEHGNLPVVAELLQRADIDPNAPNPQSFRTPLGLAAEFNRDLIAQHLLAHPLISIDAPNGRPDIRQFTPLWLAVSKGHLPVAQTLLAAGANVETRDTLEGEPALFVASKAGHLPTVATLLSHGADISARDAMLNAPPLWAAATHGHTPVFSLLLSHGAPLDDGRAVKTRQSVLWAAANAGHTDIVHAILDKGVTREYLELKDKYDRAPALWAAANKGHIEIVEALIEAGAEVGAQDCLGHTALWTAIRHQKVQVASILLGAGARLEPGDYVADGDLGYDPTRPARMAIPRGDVVKTLTGAGWDMEAIEGEIVRANSRASRAQVEWEYAVSSKQQQLEGPSGIF
;
A
#
# COMPACT_ATOMS: atom_id res chain seq x y z
N MET A 1 47.03 64.23 4.68
CA MET A 1 46.54 63.40 5.78
C MET A 1 45.30 62.68 5.28
N THR A 2 45.44 61.40 4.97
CA THR A 2 44.37 60.53 4.50
C THR A 2 43.38 60.29 5.63
N GLU A 3 42.18 60.86 5.56
CA GLU A 3 41.06 60.42 6.38
C GLU A 3 40.86 58.93 6.09
N ALA A 4 41.18 58.08 7.07
CA ALA A 4 40.78 56.69 7.02
C ALA A 4 39.26 56.66 6.88
N GLU A 5 38.77 56.23 5.72
CA GLU A 5 37.35 56.16 5.40
C GLU A 5 36.64 55.25 6.41
N SER A 6 36.12 55.83 7.48
CA SER A 6 35.53 55.04 8.56
C SER A 6 34.16 54.52 8.14
N PHE A 7 33.97 53.20 8.20
CA PHE A 7 32.65 52.57 8.02
C PHE A 7 31.66 53.03 9.10
N TYR A 8 30.36 53.02 8.76
CA TYR A 8 29.29 53.39 9.70
C TYR A 8 29.24 52.41 10.89
N LYS A 9 29.10 52.96 12.10
CA LYS A 9 28.88 52.21 13.35
C LYS A 9 27.51 52.56 13.92
N TYR A 10 26.72 51.54 14.26
CA TYR A 10 25.39 51.73 14.85
C TYR A 10 25.46 52.30 16.26
N LYS A 11 24.53 53.20 16.59
CA LYS A 11 24.26 53.61 17.97
C LYS A 11 23.34 52.57 18.62
N PRO A 12 23.59 52.11 19.85
CA PRO A 12 22.68 51.19 20.54
C PRO A 12 21.26 51.77 20.62
N ILE A 13 20.25 50.90 20.53
CA ILE A 13 18.84 51.26 20.76
C ILE A 13 18.37 50.67 22.09
N ASP A 14 17.35 51.28 22.69
CA ASP A 14 16.78 50.78 23.93
C ASP A 14 15.94 49.50 23.67
N LEU A 15 16.49 48.36 24.09
CA LEU A 15 15.87 47.05 23.91
C LEU A 15 14.68 46.79 24.87
N ALA A 16 14.45 47.65 25.86
CA ALA A 16 13.34 47.54 26.80
C ALA A 16 12.05 48.22 26.28
N THR A 17 12.14 49.01 25.20
CA THR A 17 11.03 49.80 24.65
C THR A 17 10.65 49.34 23.24
N ASP A 18 9.60 49.92 22.66
CA ASP A 18 9.24 49.69 21.25
C ASP A 18 10.03 50.58 20.26
N ALA A 19 11.31 50.84 20.57
CA ALA A 19 12.21 51.63 19.74
C ALA A 19 12.62 50.88 18.46
N ILE A 20 12.57 51.59 17.34
CA ILE A 20 13.06 51.14 16.02
C ILE A 20 13.86 52.27 15.36
N ARG A 21 14.70 51.92 14.37
CA ARG A 21 15.33 52.91 13.49
C ARG A 21 14.56 53.04 12.18
N VAL A 22 14.42 54.26 11.69
CA VAL A 22 13.95 54.58 10.34
C VAL A 22 15.04 55.29 9.56
N LEU A 23 15.10 54.99 8.27
CA LEU A 23 16.03 55.51 7.30
C LEU A 23 15.44 56.76 6.63
N ARG A 24 16.08 57.92 6.79
CA ARG A 24 15.85 59.07 5.91
C ARG A 24 16.67 58.89 4.65
N LEU A 25 16.02 58.54 3.55
CA LEU A 25 16.62 58.54 2.21
C LEU A 25 16.63 59.99 1.70
N CYS A 26 17.81 60.59 1.60
CA CYS A 26 17.96 61.98 1.21
C CYS A 26 17.61 62.16 -0.27
N ARG A 27 16.97 63.28 -0.60
CA ARG A 27 16.70 63.69 -1.97
C ARG A 27 17.96 63.82 -2.82
N GLY A 28 17.84 63.55 -4.11
CA GLY A 28 18.94 63.68 -5.08
C GLY A 28 18.57 63.16 -6.45
N TYR A 29 19.33 63.57 -7.47
CA TYR A 29 19.15 63.14 -8.87
C TYR A 29 19.82 61.81 -9.14
N ASP A 30 19.41 61.07 -10.16
CA ASP A 30 19.89 59.71 -10.45
C ASP A 30 21.42 59.55 -10.51
N THR A 31 22.15 60.59 -10.90
CA THR A 31 23.61 60.60 -10.96
C THR A 31 24.29 60.76 -9.60
N ASP A 32 23.57 61.24 -8.59
CA ASP A 32 24.13 61.55 -7.28
C ASP A 32 24.31 60.27 -6.44
N PRO A 33 25.40 60.12 -5.66
CA PRO A 33 25.55 59.04 -4.71
C PRO A 33 24.36 58.96 -3.74
N ILE A 34 23.90 57.75 -3.42
CA ILE A 34 22.80 57.57 -2.44
C ILE A 34 23.31 57.93 -1.04
N SER A 35 22.63 58.91 -0.43
CA SER A 35 22.90 59.38 0.93
C SER A 35 21.69 59.15 1.82
N CYS A 36 21.93 58.63 3.01
CA CYS A 36 20.90 58.28 3.98
C CYS A 36 21.30 58.69 5.41
N GLU A 37 20.32 58.87 6.27
CA GLU A 37 20.48 59.07 7.71
C GLU A 37 19.57 58.09 8.49
N LEU A 38 19.92 57.76 9.74
CA LEU A 38 19.06 56.97 10.63
C LEU A 38 18.52 57.86 11.75
N ALA A 39 17.23 57.73 12.02
CA ALA A 39 16.58 58.29 13.21
C ALA A 39 15.93 57.19 14.03
N GLU A 40 15.93 57.33 15.35
CA GLU A 40 15.24 56.44 16.27
C GLU A 40 13.82 56.95 16.52
N ILE A 41 12.83 56.05 16.48
CA ILE A 41 11.41 56.34 16.74
C ILE A 41 10.79 55.23 17.61
N PHE A 42 9.67 55.54 18.25
CA PHE A 42 8.88 54.59 19.05
C PHE A 42 7.57 54.24 18.33
N LEU A 43 7.14 52.96 18.39
CA LEU A 43 5.93 52.50 17.70
C LEU A 43 4.60 52.91 18.37
N GLN A 44 4.61 53.49 19.59
CA GLN A 44 3.42 53.71 20.44
C GLN A 44 2.71 55.06 20.26
N ASP A 45 2.71 55.60 19.04
CA ASP A 45 1.92 56.77 18.58
C ASP A 45 2.47 58.16 19.00
N ASP A 46 3.43 58.64 18.19
CA ASP A 46 3.78 60.06 17.87
C ASP A 46 5.09 60.14 17.02
N GLY A 47 5.48 59.04 16.36
CA GLY A 47 6.70 58.93 15.57
C GLY A 47 6.59 59.51 14.16
N VAL A 48 7.73 59.65 13.48
CA VAL A 48 7.80 60.08 12.08
C VAL A 48 7.07 59.05 11.19
N PRO A 49 6.10 59.46 10.35
CA PRO A 49 5.46 58.56 9.39
C PRO A 49 6.50 57.95 8.45
N TYR A 50 6.40 56.64 8.21
CA TYR A 50 7.38 55.92 7.40
C TYR A 50 6.70 54.86 6.54
N GLU A 51 7.37 54.53 5.43
CA GLU A 51 7.02 53.41 4.55
C GLU A 51 7.96 52.23 4.82
N ALA A 52 7.48 50.99 4.77
CA ALA A 52 8.32 49.82 4.98
C ALA A 52 8.69 49.18 3.64
N LEU A 53 9.98 48.96 3.39
CA LEU A 53 10.46 48.31 2.17
C LEU A 53 10.44 46.78 2.34
N SER A 54 9.73 46.11 1.44
CA SER A 54 9.67 44.66 1.30
C SER A 54 10.43 44.24 0.05
N TYR A 55 11.49 43.44 0.21
CA TYR A 55 12.35 43.06 -0.91
C TYR A 55 13.08 41.74 -0.65
N THR A 56 13.67 41.14 -1.69
CA THR A 56 14.56 39.98 -1.56
C THR A 56 16.01 40.42 -1.57
N TRP A 57 16.87 39.75 -0.80
CA TRP A 57 18.28 40.16 -0.71
C TRP A 57 19.04 39.90 -2.03
N GLY A 58 18.54 38.96 -2.85
CA GLY A 58 19.09 38.62 -4.18
C GLY A 58 20.32 37.71 -4.12
N ASN A 59 20.69 37.11 -5.27
CA ASN A 59 21.87 36.25 -5.44
C ASN A 59 23.16 37.04 -5.78
N THR A 60 23.14 38.37 -5.66
CA THR A 60 24.24 39.20 -6.18
C THR A 60 25.40 39.26 -5.20
N ILE A 61 26.55 38.74 -5.66
CA ILE A 61 27.86 38.74 -4.98
C ILE A 61 28.40 40.18 -4.79
N VAL A 62 27.81 41.16 -5.47
CA VAL A 62 28.28 42.54 -5.51
C VAL A 62 27.66 43.36 -4.38
N ASP A 63 28.49 43.76 -3.44
CA ASP A 63 28.18 44.81 -2.48
C ASP A 63 28.43 46.18 -3.12
N VAL A 64 27.45 47.07 -3.04
CA VAL A 64 27.49 48.45 -3.55
C VAL A 64 27.51 49.41 -2.36
N GLN A 65 28.26 50.51 -2.50
CA GLN A 65 28.44 51.48 -1.42
C GLN A 65 27.31 52.52 -1.42
N VAL A 66 26.74 52.79 -0.25
CA VAL A 66 25.90 53.96 0.05
C VAL A 66 26.52 54.78 1.18
N THR A 67 26.14 56.05 1.28
CA THR A 67 26.56 56.92 2.38
C THR A 67 25.49 56.91 3.47
N LEU A 68 25.84 56.48 4.69
CA LEU A 68 24.95 56.47 5.85
C LEU A 68 25.53 57.37 6.95
N GLY A 69 24.85 58.46 7.31
CA GLY A 69 25.34 59.44 8.29
C GLY A 69 26.71 60.03 7.93
N GLY A 70 26.96 60.25 6.64
CA GLY A 70 28.25 60.73 6.12
C GLY A 70 29.37 59.68 6.08
N LYS A 71 29.09 58.41 6.41
CA LYS A 71 30.06 57.30 6.44
C LYS A 71 29.72 56.24 5.41
N LYS A 72 30.70 55.39 5.05
CA LYS A 72 30.49 54.30 4.09
C LYS A 72 29.69 53.15 4.70
N LYS A 73 28.71 52.63 3.96
CA LYS A 73 27.96 51.41 4.29
C LYS A 73 27.77 50.58 3.01
N MET A 74 28.03 49.28 3.10
CA MET A 74 27.82 48.35 2.00
C MET A 74 26.40 47.77 2.03
N VAL A 75 25.75 47.69 0.87
CA VAL A 75 24.43 47.07 0.66
C VAL A 75 24.45 46.19 -0.58
N LYS A 76 23.51 45.24 -0.69
CA LYS A 76 23.38 44.41 -1.89
C LYS A 76 22.84 45.22 -3.08
N ASP A 77 23.21 44.83 -4.30
CA ASP A 77 22.76 45.48 -5.54
C ASP A 77 21.23 45.64 -5.64
N ASN A 78 20.47 44.64 -5.19
CA ASN A 78 19.00 44.72 -5.25
C ASN A 78 18.45 45.82 -4.34
N LEU A 79 19.01 45.97 -3.13
CA LEU A 79 18.64 47.06 -2.23
C LEU A 79 19.10 48.41 -2.77
N TYR A 80 20.32 48.49 -3.32
CA TYR A 80 20.81 49.71 -3.95
C TYR A 80 19.87 50.18 -5.06
N THR A 81 19.48 49.25 -5.95
CA THR A 81 18.55 49.54 -7.05
C THR A 81 17.17 49.96 -6.53
N ALA A 82 16.65 49.30 -5.49
CA ALA A 82 15.39 49.69 -4.86
C ALA A 82 15.46 51.11 -4.28
N LEU A 83 16.50 51.44 -3.52
CA LEU A 83 16.71 52.79 -2.96
C LEU A 83 16.87 53.84 -4.06
N HIS A 84 17.56 53.50 -5.15
CA HIS A 84 17.73 54.37 -6.30
C HIS A 84 16.37 54.73 -6.93
N CYS A 85 15.53 53.72 -7.24
CA CYS A 85 14.20 53.95 -7.82
C CYS A 85 13.22 54.61 -6.82
N LEU A 86 13.45 54.48 -5.52
CA LEU A 86 12.62 55.10 -4.48
C LEU A 86 13.02 56.55 -4.19
N ARG A 87 14.25 56.97 -4.50
CA ARG A 87 14.75 58.32 -4.21
C ARG A 87 13.99 59.35 -5.06
N ARG A 88 13.60 60.46 -4.43
CA ARG A 88 12.98 61.60 -5.10
C ARG A 88 14.00 62.73 -5.25
N ALA A 89 13.83 63.56 -6.27
CA ALA A 89 14.75 64.67 -6.53
C ALA A 89 14.52 65.86 -5.58
N ASP A 90 13.29 66.03 -5.10
CA ASP A 90 12.81 67.23 -4.42
C ASP A 90 12.55 67.03 -2.90
N GLU A 91 12.28 65.81 -2.46
CA GLU A 91 11.96 65.49 -1.06
C GLU A 91 12.66 64.26 -0.51
N ASP A 92 12.93 64.28 0.79
CA ASP A 92 13.46 63.15 1.54
C ASP A 92 12.33 62.15 1.83
N ARG A 93 12.65 60.85 1.85
CA ARG A 93 11.68 59.79 2.19
C ARG A 93 12.09 59.05 3.46
N TRP A 94 11.12 58.77 4.31
CA TRP A 94 11.33 57.97 5.52
C TRP A 94 10.93 56.52 5.27
N LEU A 95 11.92 55.64 5.34
CA LEU A 95 11.78 54.22 5.04
C LEU A 95 12.18 53.37 6.23
N TRP A 96 11.53 52.23 6.43
CA TRP A 96 12.08 51.15 7.23
C TRP A 96 12.65 50.08 6.30
N VAL A 97 13.93 49.76 6.47
CA VAL A 97 14.67 48.80 5.64
C VAL A 97 15.49 47.90 6.57
N ASP A 98 15.15 46.62 6.66
CA ASP A 98 15.77 45.64 7.57
C ASP A 98 17.33 45.66 7.53
N ALA A 99 17.94 45.68 6.36
CA ALA A 99 19.40 45.64 6.20
C ALA A 99 20.13 46.92 6.64
N LEU A 100 19.42 48.04 6.77
CA LEU A 100 20.00 49.33 7.16
C LEU A 100 19.55 49.77 8.55
N CYS A 101 18.30 49.56 8.91
CA CYS A 101 17.70 49.97 10.18
C CYS A 101 18.11 49.06 11.36
N ILE A 102 18.38 47.78 11.09
CA ILE A 102 18.77 46.78 12.09
C ILE A 102 20.30 46.63 12.08
N ASN A 103 20.92 46.66 13.26
CA ASN A 103 22.31 46.28 13.41
C ASN A 103 22.44 44.75 13.28
N GLN A 104 22.68 44.28 12.06
CA GLN A 104 22.80 42.85 11.73
C GLN A 104 23.93 42.12 12.48
N GLN A 105 24.87 42.86 13.09
CA GLN A 105 26.00 42.31 13.86
C GLN A 105 25.69 42.14 15.35
N ASP A 106 24.55 42.66 15.84
CA ASP A 106 24.11 42.53 17.23
C ASP A 106 22.95 41.52 17.32
N PRO A 107 23.19 40.31 17.87
CA PRO A 107 22.16 39.29 17.98
C PRO A 107 20.98 39.69 18.88
N GLN A 108 21.22 40.47 19.95
CA GLN A 108 20.15 40.91 20.85
C GLN A 108 19.24 41.91 20.15
N GLU A 109 19.84 42.87 19.44
CA GLU A 109 19.08 43.84 18.65
C GLU A 109 18.32 43.17 17.50
N LYS A 110 18.96 42.23 16.79
CA LYS A 110 18.32 41.48 15.71
C LYS A 110 17.09 40.72 16.21
N ASN A 111 17.21 39.97 17.29
CA ASN A 111 16.09 39.23 17.88
C ASN A 111 14.96 40.17 18.33
N HIS A 112 15.34 41.26 19.00
CA HIS A 112 14.41 42.30 19.44
C HIS A 112 13.60 42.91 18.28
N GLN A 113 14.25 43.20 17.15
CA GLN A 113 13.60 43.79 15.97
C GLN A 113 12.77 42.76 15.19
N VAL A 114 13.23 41.51 15.07
CA VAL A 114 12.47 40.42 14.42
C VAL A 114 11.15 40.15 15.15
N GLN A 115 11.17 40.10 16.49
CA GLN A 115 9.95 39.94 17.29
C GLN A 115 8.94 41.09 17.10
N ARG A 116 9.39 42.25 16.63
CA ARG A 116 8.55 43.43 16.35
C ARG A 116 8.18 43.60 14.88
N MET A 117 8.68 42.78 13.96
CA MET A 117 8.42 42.92 12.51
C MET A 117 6.94 43.10 12.22
N ARG A 118 6.07 42.28 12.82
CA ARG A 118 4.62 42.42 12.70
C ARG A 118 4.14 43.86 12.94
N ARG A 119 4.50 44.44 14.11
CA ARG A 119 4.09 45.80 14.50
C ARG A 119 4.68 46.86 13.58
N ILE A 120 5.91 46.67 13.09
CA ILE A 120 6.56 47.57 12.15
C ILE A 120 5.76 47.66 10.84
N TYR A 121 5.47 46.53 10.21
CA TYR A 121 4.70 46.51 8.96
C TYR A 121 3.23 46.91 9.15
N GLU A 122 2.66 46.66 10.33
CA GLU A 122 1.30 47.10 10.68
C GLU A 122 1.19 48.62 10.90
N LYS A 123 2.20 49.24 11.52
CA LYS A 123 2.23 50.69 11.78
C LYS A 123 2.71 51.51 10.59
N ALA A 124 3.47 50.94 9.65
CA ALA A 124 3.89 51.62 8.44
C ALA A 124 2.69 52.18 7.63
N ASP A 125 2.86 53.38 7.07
CA ASP A 125 1.82 54.02 6.25
C ASP A 125 1.49 53.18 5.00
N ARG A 126 2.54 52.53 4.48
CA ARG A 126 2.49 51.65 3.33
C ARG A 126 3.67 50.70 3.32
N VAL A 127 3.43 49.50 2.79
CA VAL A 127 4.48 48.54 2.44
C VAL A 127 4.82 48.66 0.95
N LEU A 128 6.08 48.92 0.66
CA LEU A 128 6.62 49.05 -0.69
C LEU A 128 7.22 47.71 -1.09
N ILE A 129 6.55 46.97 -1.98
CA ILE A 129 6.94 45.64 -2.41
C ILE A 129 7.81 45.77 -3.66
N TRP A 130 9.12 45.66 -3.48
CA TRP A 130 10.12 45.73 -4.54
C TRP A 130 10.33 44.36 -5.18
N LEU A 131 9.94 44.27 -6.44
CA LEU A 131 10.03 43.04 -7.23
C LEU A 131 11.25 43.01 -8.15
N GLY A 132 12.11 44.04 -8.17
CA GLY A 132 13.35 44.06 -8.95
C GLY A 132 13.26 44.91 -10.22
N ARG A 133 14.19 44.67 -11.16
CA ARG A 133 14.28 45.41 -12.43
C ARG A 133 13.17 45.01 -13.40
N THR A 134 12.86 45.88 -14.35
CA THR A 134 11.80 45.67 -15.34
C THR A 134 12.30 44.99 -16.62
N THR A 135 11.38 44.38 -17.36
CA THR A 135 11.54 43.85 -18.73
C THR A 135 10.54 44.58 -19.63
N GLN A 136 10.68 44.45 -20.96
CA GLN A 136 9.76 45.11 -21.89
C GLN A 136 8.30 44.67 -21.66
N GLU A 137 8.09 43.38 -21.42
CA GLU A 137 6.80 42.77 -21.11
C GLU A 137 6.22 43.31 -19.79
N ILE A 138 7.06 43.50 -18.77
CA ILE A 138 6.64 44.05 -17.48
C ILE A 138 6.31 45.53 -17.59
N ASP A 139 7.07 46.32 -18.35
CA ASP A 139 6.77 47.73 -18.57
C ASP A 139 5.40 47.90 -19.24
N LEU A 140 5.10 47.10 -20.28
CA LEU A 140 3.80 47.07 -20.93
C LEU A 140 2.65 46.69 -19.99
N LEU A 141 2.90 45.72 -19.10
CA LEU A 141 1.94 45.32 -18.08
C LEU A 141 1.73 46.43 -17.04
N MET A 142 2.80 47.02 -16.53
CA MET A 142 2.77 48.07 -15.52
C MET A 142 2.04 49.30 -16.03
N GLU A 143 2.32 49.74 -17.26
CA GLU A 143 1.62 50.85 -17.89
C GLU A 143 0.11 50.58 -17.98
N MET A 144 -0.27 49.39 -18.46
CA MET A 144 -1.68 48.98 -18.53
C MET A 144 -2.34 48.99 -17.15
N MET A 145 -1.69 48.41 -16.13
CA MET A 145 -2.21 48.38 -14.77
C MET A 145 -2.37 49.79 -14.20
N GLN A 146 -1.42 50.69 -14.44
CA GLN A 146 -1.52 52.07 -13.98
C GLN A 146 -2.69 52.81 -14.62
N GLN A 147 -2.88 52.67 -15.93
CA GLN A 147 -3.99 53.28 -16.67
C GLN A 147 -5.35 52.75 -16.18
N LEU A 148 -5.51 51.42 -16.12
CA LEU A 148 -6.73 50.78 -15.62
C LEU A 148 -7.00 51.14 -14.16
N GLY A 149 -5.95 51.15 -13.33
CA GLY A 149 -6.03 51.53 -11.92
C GLY A 149 -6.50 52.96 -11.72
N LYS A 150 -5.95 53.91 -12.48
CA LYS A 150 -6.37 55.33 -12.43
C LYS A 150 -7.83 55.50 -12.85
N ARG A 151 -8.29 54.75 -13.86
CA ARG A 151 -9.65 54.83 -14.38
C ARG A 151 -10.67 54.22 -13.44
N THR A 152 -10.44 52.99 -13.00
CA THR A 152 -11.38 52.24 -12.15
C THR A 152 -11.58 52.92 -10.80
N ARG A 153 -10.50 53.44 -10.18
CA ARG A 153 -10.58 54.14 -8.88
C ARG A 153 -11.32 55.47 -8.91
N ARG A 154 -11.57 56.05 -10.10
CA ARG A 154 -12.37 57.28 -10.25
C ARG A 154 -13.87 56.99 -10.31
N ARG A 155 -14.28 55.73 -10.45
CA ARG A 155 -15.69 55.36 -10.46
C ARG A 155 -16.30 55.53 -9.06
N ALA A 156 -17.57 55.95 -9.02
CA ALA A 156 -18.28 56.21 -7.77
C ALA A 156 -18.58 54.92 -6.97
N ASP A 157 -18.70 53.79 -7.65
CA ASP A 157 -18.95 52.47 -7.09
C ASP A 157 -17.67 51.73 -6.66
N TYR A 158 -16.49 52.33 -6.83
CA TYR A 158 -15.23 51.69 -6.46
C TYR A 158 -15.16 51.37 -4.96
N ARG A 159 -14.92 50.09 -4.67
CA ARG A 159 -14.59 49.59 -3.32
C ARG A 159 -13.27 48.85 -3.37
N LYS A 160 -12.40 49.12 -2.39
CA LYS A 160 -11.06 48.51 -2.28
C LYS A 160 -11.14 46.99 -2.10
N ASP A 161 -12.21 46.52 -1.48
CA ASP A 161 -12.45 45.13 -1.11
C ASP A 161 -13.37 44.38 -2.09
N ASP A 162 -13.63 44.93 -3.28
CA ASP A 162 -14.51 44.36 -4.31
C ASP A 162 -13.84 44.36 -5.69
N SER A 163 -14.02 43.27 -6.45
CA SER A 163 -13.53 43.14 -7.83
C SER A 163 -14.50 43.65 -8.89
N THR A 164 -15.77 43.91 -8.54
CA THR A 164 -16.86 44.20 -9.48
C THR A 164 -16.57 45.40 -10.39
N ALA A 165 -16.12 46.52 -9.81
CA ALA A 165 -15.77 47.72 -10.58
C ALA A 165 -14.67 47.47 -11.62
N TRP A 166 -13.73 46.56 -11.33
CA TRP A 166 -12.67 46.17 -12.27
C TRP A 166 -13.22 45.33 -13.43
N LEU A 167 -14.10 44.38 -13.12
CA LEU A 167 -14.71 43.48 -14.11
C LEU A 167 -15.63 44.23 -15.08
N GLU A 168 -16.35 45.24 -14.60
CA GLU A 168 -17.20 46.08 -15.45
C GLU A 168 -16.41 47.04 -16.34
N GLU A 169 -15.30 47.59 -15.84
CA GLU A 169 -14.46 48.50 -16.60
C GLU A 169 -13.62 47.77 -17.68
N TRP A 170 -13.29 46.50 -17.43
CA TRP A 170 -12.36 45.74 -18.24
C TRP A 170 -12.72 45.63 -19.74
N PRO A 171 -13.96 45.26 -20.15
CA PRO A 171 -14.30 45.12 -21.56
C PRO A 171 -14.16 46.42 -22.34
N GLN A 172 -14.49 47.56 -21.74
CA GLN A 172 -14.34 48.86 -22.39
C GLN A 172 -12.86 49.24 -22.52
N PHE A 173 -12.08 49.06 -21.44
CA PHE A 173 -10.66 49.36 -21.44
C PHE A 173 -9.88 48.52 -22.49
N VAL A 174 -10.20 47.23 -22.61
CA VAL A 174 -9.61 46.33 -23.62
C VAL A 174 -9.93 46.78 -25.05
N ARG A 175 -11.16 47.24 -25.33
CA ARG A 175 -11.53 47.73 -26.67
C ARG A 175 -10.70 48.94 -27.08
N GLU A 176 -10.44 49.85 -26.14
CA GLU A 176 -9.63 51.05 -26.38
C GLU A 176 -8.15 50.72 -26.61
N LEU A 177 -7.66 49.61 -26.05
CA LEU A 177 -6.30 49.09 -26.29
C LEU A 177 -6.16 48.29 -27.60
N GLY A 178 -7.20 48.22 -28.44
CA GLY A 178 -7.18 47.50 -29.72
C GLY A 178 -7.55 46.01 -29.64
N GLY A 179 -8.21 45.57 -28.56
CA GLY A 179 -8.70 44.19 -28.40
C GLY A 179 -7.71 43.23 -27.72
N MET A 180 -8.16 42.01 -27.39
CA MET A 180 -7.40 40.98 -26.64
C MET A 180 -6.45 40.13 -27.50
N GLU A 181 -6.63 40.11 -28.82
CA GLU A 181 -5.96 39.19 -29.75
C GLU A 181 -4.59 39.68 -30.24
N THR A 182 -4.08 40.77 -29.67
CA THR A 182 -2.80 41.38 -30.07
C THR A 182 -1.60 40.72 -29.38
N ASP A 183 -0.44 40.71 -30.06
CA ASP A 183 0.85 40.27 -29.49
C ASP A 183 1.16 40.98 -28.15
N PHE A 184 0.73 42.24 -28.01
CA PHE A 184 0.90 43.03 -26.78
C PHE A 184 0.17 42.43 -25.57
N ASN A 185 -0.99 41.78 -25.73
CA ASN A 185 -1.65 41.14 -24.60
C ASN A 185 -1.00 39.82 -24.21
N MET A 186 -0.43 39.10 -25.18
CA MET A 186 0.43 37.95 -24.89
C MET A 186 1.65 38.39 -24.09
N GLN A 187 2.30 39.50 -24.47
CA GLN A 187 3.41 40.10 -23.73
C GLN A 187 3.01 40.52 -22.31
N ARG A 188 1.85 41.18 -22.13
CA ARG A 188 1.34 41.57 -20.78
C ARG A 188 1.09 40.35 -19.89
N ARG A 189 0.50 39.28 -20.43
CA ARG A 189 0.34 38.00 -19.73
C ARG A 189 1.69 37.41 -19.33
N ASN A 190 2.65 37.40 -20.24
CA ASN A 190 4.01 36.92 -19.97
C ASN A 190 4.70 37.75 -18.88
N GLY A 191 4.55 39.07 -18.90
CA GLY A 191 5.06 39.96 -17.86
C GLY A 191 4.47 39.65 -16.47
N LEU A 192 3.17 39.30 -16.41
CA LEU A 192 2.53 38.94 -15.13
C LEU A 192 3.06 37.59 -14.63
N ILE A 193 3.17 36.61 -15.52
CA ILE A 193 3.75 35.30 -15.21
C ILE A 193 5.21 35.44 -14.75
N GLU A 194 5.99 36.31 -15.38
CA GLU A 194 7.37 36.60 -14.99
C GLU A 194 7.43 37.16 -13.57
N ILE A 195 6.61 38.18 -13.25
CA ILE A 195 6.52 38.77 -11.91
C ILE A 195 6.17 37.73 -10.85
N LEU A 196 5.16 36.90 -11.10
CA LEU A 196 4.67 35.90 -10.14
C LEU A 196 5.70 34.78 -9.87
N LYS A 197 6.69 34.60 -10.75
CA LYS A 197 7.80 33.66 -10.60
C LYS A 197 9.02 34.26 -9.89
N ARG A 198 9.00 35.54 -9.54
CA ARG A 198 10.16 36.20 -8.91
C ARG A 198 10.37 35.69 -7.48
N PRO A 199 11.62 35.68 -6.97
CA PRO A 199 11.96 35.14 -5.65
C PRO A 199 11.17 35.74 -4.48
N TRP A 200 10.61 36.94 -4.67
CA TRP A 200 9.77 37.58 -3.65
C TRP A 200 8.54 36.73 -3.31
N PHE A 201 7.89 36.12 -4.31
CA PHE A 201 6.72 35.25 -4.09
C PHE A 201 7.06 33.91 -3.43
N GLN A 202 8.34 33.57 -3.32
CA GLN A 202 8.80 32.32 -2.72
C GLN A 202 9.27 32.51 -1.28
N ARG A 203 9.69 33.72 -0.87
CA ARG A 203 10.34 33.93 0.44
C ARG A 203 9.34 33.91 1.61
N VAL A 204 9.61 33.12 2.65
CA VAL A 204 8.68 32.97 3.78
C VAL A 204 8.48 34.26 4.59
N TRP A 205 9.52 35.07 4.78
CA TRP A 205 9.43 36.27 5.62
C TRP A 205 8.58 37.38 5.00
N VAL A 206 8.47 37.44 3.67
CA VAL A 206 7.65 38.45 3.01
C VAL A 206 6.15 38.28 3.29
N LEU A 207 5.75 37.09 3.74
CA LEU A 207 4.37 36.79 4.12
C LEU A 207 3.92 37.69 5.26
N GLN A 208 4.76 37.91 6.29
CA GLN A 208 4.43 38.84 7.38
C GLN A 208 4.29 40.28 6.88
N GLU A 209 5.13 40.66 5.92
CA GLU A 209 5.21 42.00 5.35
C GLU A 209 3.93 42.32 4.55
N ALA A 210 3.51 41.39 3.68
CA ALA A 210 2.28 41.51 2.90
C ALA A 210 1.02 41.34 3.76
N PHE A 211 1.01 40.42 4.72
CA PHE A 211 -0.17 40.14 5.54
C PHE A 211 -0.53 41.29 6.48
N ASN A 212 0.47 41.90 7.12
CA ASN A 212 0.26 42.98 8.11
C ASN A 212 0.10 44.37 7.46
N ALA A 213 0.46 44.52 6.18
CA ALA A 213 0.31 45.77 5.46
C ALA A 213 -1.13 46.30 5.48
N LYS A 214 -1.35 47.53 5.94
CA LYS A 214 -2.63 48.25 5.74
C LYS A 214 -2.85 48.63 4.27
N ARG A 215 -1.78 49.07 3.63
CA ARG A 215 -1.70 49.44 2.21
C ARG A 215 -0.37 48.94 1.66
N ALA A 216 -0.37 48.55 0.39
CA ALA A 216 0.87 48.20 -0.29
C ALA A 216 0.90 48.73 -1.72
N THR A 217 2.12 48.93 -2.21
CA THR A 217 2.42 49.29 -3.60
C THR A 217 3.45 48.30 -4.13
N ILE A 218 3.20 47.76 -5.32
CA ILE A 218 4.12 46.92 -6.08
C ILE A 218 5.04 47.83 -6.89
N LEU A 219 6.33 47.58 -6.83
CA LEU A 219 7.38 48.34 -7.51
C LEU A 219 8.20 47.39 -8.39
N CYS A 220 8.41 47.79 -9.65
CA CYS A 220 9.30 47.10 -10.56
C CYS A 220 10.03 48.14 -11.43
N GLY A 221 11.34 48.29 -11.23
CA GLY A 221 12.08 49.42 -11.79
C GLY A 221 11.48 50.75 -11.34
N TRP A 222 11.23 51.65 -12.29
CA TRP A 222 10.62 52.96 -12.04
C TRP A 222 9.10 52.94 -11.99
N ASN A 223 8.50 51.78 -12.26
CA ASN A 223 7.06 51.63 -12.33
C ASN A 223 6.49 51.19 -10.98
N ASP A 224 5.37 51.80 -10.60
CA ASP A 224 4.61 51.45 -9.40
C ASP A 224 3.14 51.17 -9.72
N VAL A 225 2.53 50.27 -8.96
CA VAL A 225 1.09 50.02 -8.99
C VAL A 225 0.58 49.69 -7.59
N LEU A 226 -0.61 50.17 -7.24
CA LEU A 226 -1.27 49.74 -6.01
C LEU A 226 -1.60 48.25 -6.05
N THR A 227 -1.38 47.56 -4.93
CA THR A 227 -1.61 46.11 -4.84
C THR A 227 -3.06 45.73 -5.15
N GLU A 228 -4.02 46.62 -4.85
CA GLU A 228 -5.45 46.49 -5.19
C GLU A 228 -5.69 46.27 -6.69
N THR A 229 -4.88 46.90 -7.54
CA THR A 229 -4.91 46.70 -9.00
C THR A 229 -4.14 45.46 -9.39
N PHE A 230 -2.98 45.22 -8.76
CA PHE A 230 -2.14 44.08 -9.10
C PHE A 230 -2.87 42.73 -8.88
N VAL A 231 -3.54 42.56 -7.75
CA VAL A 231 -4.19 41.27 -7.37
C VAL A 231 -5.40 40.90 -8.23
N VAL A 232 -5.99 41.83 -8.99
CA VAL A 232 -7.09 41.52 -9.92
C VAL A 232 -6.60 41.16 -11.32
N MET A 233 -5.32 41.44 -11.65
CA MET A 233 -4.79 41.18 -12.99
C MET A 233 -4.81 39.70 -13.41
N PRO A 234 -4.50 38.71 -12.54
CA PRO A 234 -4.60 37.32 -12.95
C PRO A 234 -5.99 36.94 -13.45
N LEU A 235 -7.04 37.44 -12.79
CA LEU A 235 -8.42 37.23 -13.19
C LEU A 235 -8.73 37.90 -14.55
N LEU A 236 -8.37 39.18 -14.70
CA LEU A 236 -8.68 39.95 -15.92
C LEU A 236 -7.92 39.47 -17.16
N LEU A 237 -6.67 39.06 -16.98
CA LEU A 237 -5.84 38.53 -18.05
C LEU A 237 -6.06 37.02 -18.27
N SER A 238 -6.86 36.36 -17.44
CA SER A 238 -7.07 34.90 -17.47
C SER A 238 -5.74 34.13 -17.38
N VAL A 239 -4.87 34.55 -16.44
CA VAL A 239 -3.60 33.88 -16.14
C VAL A 239 -3.84 32.89 -15.01
N GLU A 240 -3.53 31.62 -15.26
CA GLU A 240 -3.50 30.60 -14.21
C GLU A 240 -2.30 30.84 -13.30
N VAL A 241 -2.58 31.00 -12.01
CA VAL A 241 -1.56 31.25 -10.98
C VAL A 241 -1.26 29.95 -10.25
N GLU A 242 0.03 29.66 -10.03
CA GLU A 242 0.46 28.51 -9.23
C GLU A 242 -0.09 28.62 -7.78
N PRO A 243 -0.51 27.52 -7.13
CA PRO A 243 -1.25 27.59 -5.86
C PRO A 243 -0.52 28.31 -4.72
N HIS A 244 0.81 28.25 -4.66
CA HIS A 244 1.58 28.96 -3.65
C HIS A 244 1.57 30.47 -3.93
N ALA A 245 1.87 30.89 -5.16
CA ALA A 245 1.80 32.30 -5.55
C ALA A 245 0.39 32.87 -5.34
N GLN A 246 -0.66 32.09 -5.61
CA GLN A 246 -2.04 32.48 -5.32
C GLN A 246 -2.26 32.71 -3.83
N SER A 247 -1.72 31.84 -2.97
CA SER A 247 -1.81 32.00 -1.51
C SER A 247 -1.11 33.28 -1.02
N VAL A 248 -0.04 33.72 -1.69
CA VAL A 248 0.61 35.01 -1.42
C VAL A 248 -0.26 36.18 -1.88
N LEU A 249 -0.90 36.10 -3.05
CA LEU A 249 -1.85 37.12 -3.51
C LEU A 249 -3.04 37.26 -2.55
N ASP A 250 -3.52 36.16 -1.99
CA ASP A 250 -4.68 36.14 -1.08
C ASP A 250 -4.45 36.95 0.21
N ILE A 251 -3.20 37.07 0.67
CA ILE A 251 -2.84 37.81 1.89
C ILE A 251 -2.51 39.29 1.63
N MET A 252 -2.28 39.67 0.37
CA MET A 252 -1.93 41.03 -0.03
C MET A 252 -3.11 42.02 0.09
N PRO A 253 -2.87 43.33 0.33
CA PRO A 253 -3.95 44.32 0.36
C PRO A 253 -4.78 44.39 -0.94
N GLY A 254 -6.08 44.08 -0.84
CA GLY A 254 -7.03 44.13 -1.95
C GLY A 254 -8.30 43.31 -1.66
N TYR A 255 -9.13 43.08 -2.69
CA TYR A 255 -10.40 42.35 -2.59
C TYR A 255 -10.23 40.90 -2.10
N LEU A 256 -9.13 40.24 -2.49
CA LEU A 256 -8.84 38.85 -2.12
C LEU A 256 -8.76 38.65 -0.60
N ARG A 257 -8.45 39.66 0.21
CA ARG A 257 -8.37 39.50 1.68
C ARG A 257 -9.69 39.11 2.34
N ARG A 258 -10.84 39.45 1.74
CA ARG A 258 -12.17 39.11 2.25
C ARG A 258 -12.76 37.89 1.58
N SER A 259 -12.51 37.72 0.28
CA SER A 259 -13.07 36.64 -0.53
C SER A 259 -12.27 35.34 -0.50
N SER A 260 -11.07 35.32 0.11
CA SER A 260 -10.21 34.13 0.21
C SER A 260 -10.31 33.44 1.58
N TRP A 261 -9.58 32.32 1.71
CA TRP A 261 -9.45 31.53 2.94
C TRP A 261 -9.01 32.34 4.18
N ARG A 262 -8.32 33.47 3.98
CA ARG A 262 -7.81 34.33 5.06
C ARG A 262 -8.92 34.84 5.99
N SER A 263 -10.12 35.11 5.46
CA SER A 263 -11.24 35.61 6.26
C SER A 263 -11.95 34.52 7.06
N GLN A 264 -11.71 33.25 6.73
CA GLN A 264 -12.39 32.10 7.28
C GLN A 264 -11.56 31.45 8.40
N GLU A 265 -10.30 31.08 8.14
CA GLU A 265 -9.48 30.33 9.11
C GLU A 265 -7.97 30.56 8.89
N SER A 266 -7.40 31.63 9.45
CA SER A 266 -5.96 31.90 9.37
C SER A 266 -5.16 31.32 10.54
N ASN A 267 -5.52 30.12 11.02
CA ASN A 267 -4.78 29.43 12.08
C ASN A 267 -3.43 28.89 11.57
N LEU A 268 -2.56 28.46 12.48
CA LEU A 268 -1.22 27.98 12.12
C LEU A 268 -1.25 26.78 11.15
N GLN A 269 -2.19 25.84 11.33
CA GLN A 269 -2.33 24.68 10.44
C GLN A 269 -2.62 25.10 9.00
N THR A 270 -3.59 25.99 8.78
CA THR A 270 -3.94 26.50 7.45
C THR A 270 -2.76 27.23 6.81
N LEU A 271 -2.04 28.05 7.58
CA LEU A 271 -0.88 28.78 7.09
C LEU A 271 0.25 27.84 6.67
N LEU A 272 0.57 26.84 7.49
CA LEU A 272 1.57 25.82 7.15
C LEU A 272 1.18 25.09 5.86
N ARG A 273 -0.08 24.68 5.71
CA ARG A 273 -0.59 24.02 4.49
C ARG A 273 -0.50 24.91 3.24
N ARG A 274 -0.72 26.21 3.36
CA ARG A 274 -0.70 27.15 2.23
C ARG A 274 0.71 27.58 1.84
N PHE A 275 1.62 27.68 2.83
CA PHE A 275 2.94 28.28 2.65
C PHE A 275 4.11 27.32 2.83
N TYR A 276 3.90 26.00 2.92
CA TYR A 276 4.99 25.03 3.08
C TYR A 276 6.06 25.07 1.97
N LYS A 277 5.67 25.49 0.75
CA LYS A 277 6.58 25.67 -0.38
C LYS A 277 7.45 26.93 -0.30
N SER A 278 7.22 27.80 0.69
CA SER A 278 8.05 28.98 0.85
C SER A 278 9.50 28.61 1.13
N GLU A 279 10.40 29.33 0.49
CA GLU A 279 11.83 29.29 0.70
C GLU A 279 12.20 30.08 1.95
N ALA A 280 13.10 29.50 2.73
CA ALA A 280 13.63 30.08 3.94
C ALA A 280 15.14 29.83 3.99
N THR A 281 15.90 30.84 4.41
CA THR A 281 17.35 30.68 4.62
C THR A 281 17.62 29.75 5.80
N ASP A 282 16.83 29.88 6.88
CA ASP A 282 16.78 28.92 7.98
C ASP A 282 15.49 28.10 7.85
N SER A 283 15.60 26.79 7.78
CA SER A 283 14.43 25.91 7.61
C SER A 283 13.39 26.06 8.73
N ARG A 284 13.76 26.54 9.93
CA ARG A 284 12.82 26.80 11.04
C ARG A 284 11.88 27.95 10.75
N ASP A 285 12.29 28.90 9.90
CA ASP A 285 11.46 30.05 9.55
C ASP A 285 10.23 29.65 8.75
N LYS A 286 10.21 28.45 8.14
CA LYS A 286 8.99 27.88 7.56
C LYS A 286 7.85 27.74 8.58
N ILE A 287 8.17 27.66 9.87
CA ILE A 287 7.22 27.66 10.99
C ILE A 287 7.18 29.06 11.62
N TYR A 288 8.34 29.58 12.02
CA TYR A 288 8.42 30.80 12.84
C TYR A 288 7.91 32.06 12.14
N ALA A 289 8.08 32.17 10.82
CA ALA A 289 7.56 33.31 10.06
C ALA A 289 6.01 33.31 10.02
N LEU A 290 5.36 32.17 10.26
CA LEU A 290 3.90 32.07 10.24
C LEU A 290 3.27 32.41 11.60
N LEU A 291 4.00 32.28 12.71
CA LEU A 291 3.49 32.52 14.06
C LEU A 291 2.96 33.96 14.23
N GLY A 292 3.62 34.94 13.62
CA GLY A 292 3.22 36.35 13.69
C GLY A 292 1.92 36.69 12.94
N ILE A 293 1.43 35.78 12.09
CA ILE A 293 0.20 35.98 11.30
C ILE A 293 -0.89 34.94 11.60
N ALA A 294 -0.54 33.85 12.30
CA ALA A 294 -1.46 32.82 12.75
C ALA A 294 -2.44 33.37 13.80
N SER A 295 -3.74 33.24 13.57
CA SER A 295 -4.77 33.83 14.43
C SER A 295 -4.78 33.27 15.85
N ASP A 296 -4.37 32.01 16.00
CA ASP A 296 -4.35 31.21 17.21
C ASP A 296 -3.02 31.30 17.96
N ALA A 297 -1.89 31.42 17.25
CA ALA A 297 -0.56 31.49 17.87
C ALA A 297 -0.09 32.94 18.12
N ARG A 298 -0.68 33.92 17.41
CA ARG A 298 -0.29 35.32 17.58
C ARG A 298 -0.59 35.79 19.00
N ASP A 299 0.44 36.29 19.68
CA ASP A 299 0.36 36.91 21.00
C ASP A 299 0.01 35.97 22.18
N ASP A 300 -0.09 34.64 21.98
CA ASP A 300 -0.45 33.70 23.06
C ASP A 300 0.76 33.26 23.92
N GLY A 301 1.96 33.38 23.37
CA GLY A 301 3.22 33.01 24.01
C GLY A 301 3.46 31.51 24.15
N LYS A 302 2.55 30.64 23.68
CA LYS A 302 2.59 29.18 23.86
C LYS A 302 3.41 28.44 22.81
N LEU A 303 3.63 29.09 21.67
CA LEU A 303 4.61 28.66 20.67
C LEU A 303 5.46 29.86 20.24
N GLN A 304 6.76 29.80 20.52
CA GLN A 304 7.68 30.91 20.26
C GLN A 304 8.86 30.46 19.40
N ALA A 305 9.41 31.40 18.64
CA ALA A 305 10.61 31.18 17.86
C ALA A 305 11.81 30.99 18.80
N ASP A 306 12.42 29.80 18.73
CA ASP A 306 13.62 29.46 19.47
C ASP A 306 14.68 28.94 18.48
N TYR A 307 15.72 29.73 18.25
CA TYR A 307 16.81 29.39 17.35
C TYR A 307 17.93 28.61 18.04
N ALA A 308 17.83 28.35 19.35
CA ALA A 308 18.77 27.49 20.06
C ALA A 308 18.45 26.00 19.84
N VAL A 309 17.19 25.65 19.55
CA VAL A 309 16.78 24.27 19.28
C VAL A 309 16.94 23.88 17.81
N PRO A 310 17.29 22.62 17.51
CA PRO A 310 17.36 22.14 16.14
C PRO A 310 15.97 22.02 15.50
N LEU A 311 15.92 21.96 14.17
CA LEU A 311 14.65 21.90 13.41
C LEU A 311 13.68 20.79 13.87
N PRO A 312 14.12 19.55 14.13
CA PRO A 312 13.20 18.50 14.59
C PRO A 312 12.48 18.83 15.89
N ASP A 313 13.14 19.54 16.82
CA ASP A 313 12.53 19.97 18.08
C ASP A 313 11.56 21.13 17.87
N ALA A 314 11.88 22.05 16.95
CA ALA A 314 10.94 23.09 16.52
C ALA A 314 9.67 22.47 15.89
N ILE A 315 9.82 21.40 15.08
CA ILE A 315 8.71 20.65 14.50
C ILE A 315 7.91 19.94 15.60
N ARG A 316 8.55 19.28 16.58
CA ARG A 316 7.85 18.66 17.72
C ARG A 316 7.04 19.67 18.51
N ARG A 317 7.59 20.86 18.78
CA ARG A 317 6.88 21.95 19.45
C ARG A 317 5.69 22.43 18.61
N ALA A 318 5.82 22.51 17.28
CA ALA A 318 4.71 22.82 16.39
C ALA A 318 3.62 21.73 16.39
N ILE A 319 3.99 20.44 16.34
CA ILE A 319 3.05 19.31 16.48
C ILE A 319 2.34 19.40 17.83
N SER A 320 3.10 19.61 18.90
CA SER A 320 2.56 19.77 20.26
C SER A 320 1.56 20.91 20.34
N TYR A 321 1.88 22.06 19.76
CA TYR A 321 1.00 23.21 19.74
C TYR A 321 -0.28 22.93 18.92
N LEU A 322 -0.16 22.37 17.71
CA LEU A 322 -1.33 22.04 16.88
C LEU A 322 -2.24 20.99 17.53
N MET A 323 -1.66 20.08 18.32
CA MET A 323 -2.42 19.05 19.00
C MET A 323 -2.98 19.51 20.35
N PHE A 324 -2.16 20.10 21.20
CA PHE A 324 -2.46 20.34 22.62
C PHE A 324 -2.60 21.82 22.97
N GLY A 325 -2.41 22.72 22.00
CA GLY A 325 -2.47 24.17 22.20
C GLY A 325 -1.29 24.74 22.99
N GLU A 326 -0.23 23.95 23.22
CA GLU A 326 0.94 24.33 24.00
C GLU A 326 2.21 23.71 23.39
N GLY A 327 3.18 24.53 23.01
CA GLY A 327 4.42 24.07 22.37
C GLY A 327 5.39 23.41 23.36
N SER A 328 5.44 23.90 24.59
CA SER A 328 6.33 23.38 25.64
C SER A 328 5.99 21.96 26.09
N TYR A 329 4.78 21.47 25.81
CA TYR A 329 4.36 20.12 26.16
C TYR A 329 5.17 19.03 25.41
N ALA A 330 5.82 19.39 24.30
CA ALA A 330 6.77 18.53 23.59
C ALA A 330 7.98 18.11 24.46
N ASP A 331 8.32 18.89 25.49
CA ASP A 331 9.45 18.59 26.39
C ASP A 331 9.10 17.48 27.39
N THR A 332 7.81 17.23 27.63
CA THR A 332 7.30 16.21 28.58
C THR A 332 6.57 15.05 27.90
N CYS A 333 5.96 15.28 26.74
CA CYS A 333 5.23 14.28 25.97
C CYS A 333 6.04 13.93 24.71
N PRO A 334 6.50 12.67 24.56
CA PRO A 334 7.29 12.28 23.41
C PRO A 334 6.45 12.36 22.13
N LEU A 335 6.98 13.04 21.13
CA LEU A 335 6.33 13.23 19.82
C LEU A 335 7.23 12.74 18.68
N PRO A 336 6.65 12.41 17.51
CA PRO A 336 7.43 11.95 16.38
C PRO A 336 8.50 12.97 15.97
N GLY A 337 9.72 12.48 15.73
CA GLY A 337 10.83 13.28 15.21
C GLY A 337 10.80 13.39 13.68
N TRP A 338 9.68 13.84 13.11
CA TRP A 338 9.53 13.97 11.66
C TRP A 338 10.37 15.11 11.09
N ASP A 339 10.77 14.97 9.82
CA ASP A 339 11.23 16.11 9.03
C ASP A 339 10.05 17.01 8.62
N PHE A 340 10.36 18.18 8.05
CA PHE A 340 9.35 19.16 7.71
C PHE A 340 8.36 18.64 6.64
N ASP A 341 8.85 17.92 5.63
CA ASP A 341 8.00 17.43 4.53
C ASP A 341 7.03 16.36 5.02
N THR A 342 7.49 15.45 5.89
CA THR A 342 6.66 14.44 6.55
C THR A 342 5.64 15.08 7.47
N PHE A 343 6.04 16.09 8.25
CA PHE A 343 5.12 16.85 9.10
C PHE A 343 4.01 17.51 8.28
N ILE A 344 4.35 18.19 7.19
CA ILE A 344 3.36 18.85 6.32
C ILE A 344 2.45 17.84 5.63
N LYS A 345 2.97 16.69 5.18
CA LYS A 345 2.16 15.61 4.59
C LYS A 345 1.07 15.12 5.55
N HIS A 346 1.34 15.13 6.86
CA HIS A 346 0.45 14.62 7.88
C HIS A 346 -0.32 15.70 8.64
N ILE A 347 -0.22 16.97 8.22
CA ILE A 347 -0.73 18.09 9.00
C ILE A 347 -2.26 18.03 9.23
N ASP A 348 -3.01 17.47 8.28
CA ASP A 348 -4.46 17.36 8.34
C ASP A 348 -4.94 16.15 9.17
N ASP A 349 -4.08 15.13 9.35
CA ASP A 349 -4.39 13.88 10.06
C ASP A 349 -3.49 13.66 11.29
N LEU A 350 -2.93 14.74 11.85
CA LEU A 350 -1.95 14.69 12.95
C LEU A 350 -2.40 13.79 14.10
N PRO A 351 -3.63 13.87 14.63
CA PRO A 351 -4.02 13.05 15.77
C PRO A 351 -3.98 11.56 15.47
N ALA A 352 -4.46 11.14 14.29
CA ALA A 352 -4.46 9.74 13.87
C ALA A 352 -3.04 9.24 13.60
N ARG A 353 -2.19 10.04 12.97
CA ARG A 353 -0.78 9.69 12.67
C ARG A 353 0.11 9.63 13.91
N VAL A 354 -0.11 10.54 14.86
CA VAL A 354 0.60 10.51 16.14
C VAL A 354 0.14 9.34 17.01
N LEU A 355 -1.15 8.98 16.97
CA LEU A 355 -1.64 7.76 17.65
C LEU A 355 -1.06 6.48 17.05
N GLU A 356 -1.04 6.36 15.72
CA GLU A 356 -0.41 5.24 15.01
C GLU A 356 1.09 5.13 15.37
N TRP A 357 1.80 6.26 15.38
CA TRP A 357 3.19 6.30 15.84
C TRP A 357 3.32 5.86 17.30
N ALA A 358 2.43 6.33 18.19
CA ALA A 358 2.46 5.94 19.59
C ALA A 358 2.21 4.44 19.78
N ILE A 359 1.32 3.83 18.99
CA ILE A 359 1.10 2.38 18.95
C ILE A 359 2.37 1.65 18.49
N ASN A 360 2.98 2.09 17.38
CA ASN A 360 4.16 1.43 16.80
C ASN A 360 5.37 1.43 17.73
N TYR A 361 5.55 2.49 18.52
CA TYR A 361 6.72 2.70 19.38
C TYR A 361 6.42 2.64 20.89
N GLY A 362 5.26 2.12 21.28
CA GLY A 362 4.88 1.94 22.68
C GLY A 362 4.86 3.24 23.51
N LYS A 363 4.39 4.36 22.95
CA LYS A 363 4.39 5.67 23.62
C LYS A 363 3.10 5.89 24.40
N GLU A 364 3.02 5.27 25.56
CA GLU A 364 1.82 5.30 26.42
C GLU A 364 1.36 6.72 26.78
N THR A 365 2.29 7.62 27.12
CA THR A 365 1.96 9.01 27.49
C THR A 365 1.31 9.73 26.33
N THR A 366 1.87 9.61 25.13
CA THR A 366 1.34 10.23 23.92
C THR A 366 -0.01 9.64 23.55
N ALA A 367 -0.15 8.32 23.58
CA ALA A 367 -1.42 7.65 23.31
C ALA A 367 -2.51 8.11 24.30
N ARG A 368 -2.20 8.23 25.60
CA ARG A 368 -3.13 8.73 26.62
C ARG A 368 -3.63 10.13 26.30
N GLU A 369 -2.74 11.05 25.98
CA GLU A 369 -3.08 12.45 25.69
C GLU A 369 -3.90 12.58 24.41
N VAL A 370 -3.56 11.79 23.38
CA VAL A 370 -4.35 11.76 22.15
C VAL A 370 -5.73 11.17 22.42
N LEU A 371 -5.81 10.02 23.08
CA LEU A 371 -7.08 9.33 23.37
C LEU A 371 -7.98 10.08 24.36
N ALA A 372 -7.45 11.00 25.17
CA ALA A 372 -8.25 11.85 26.05
C ALA A 372 -9.12 12.87 25.28
N ARG A 373 -8.83 13.09 23.99
CA ARG A 373 -9.53 14.08 23.17
C ARG A 373 -10.82 13.51 22.58
N THR A 374 -11.94 14.19 22.81
CA THR A 374 -13.25 13.76 22.32
C THR A 374 -13.46 14.00 20.83
N ASN A 375 -12.65 14.85 20.20
CA ASN A 375 -12.79 15.25 18.79
C ASN A 375 -12.01 14.37 17.79
N ILE A 376 -11.48 13.22 18.23
CA ILE A 376 -10.75 12.29 17.38
C ILE A 376 -11.64 11.09 17.08
N ASP A 377 -11.80 10.78 15.80
CA ASP A 377 -12.41 9.52 15.38
C ASP A 377 -11.40 8.37 15.51
N ILE A 378 -11.54 7.61 16.61
CA ILE A 378 -10.71 6.43 16.89
C ILE A 378 -11.10 5.19 16.07
N ASN A 379 -12.21 5.27 15.34
CA ASN A 379 -12.69 4.20 14.48
C ASN A 379 -12.28 4.40 13.02
N SER A 380 -11.72 5.57 12.68
CA SER A 380 -11.12 5.80 11.37
C SER A 380 -9.60 5.67 11.45
N GLY A 381 -9.03 5.05 10.42
CA GLY A 381 -7.58 5.07 10.21
C GLY A 381 -7.16 6.40 9.57
N PRO A 382 -5.89 6.78 9.70
CA PRO A 382 -5.37 7.88 8.89
C PRO A 382 -5.36 7.48 7.39
N PRO A 383 -5.20 8.41 6.43
CA PRO A 383 -5.29 8.08 4.99
C PRO A 383 -4.27 7.02 4.55
N GLU A 384 -4.71 5.91 3.95
CA GLU A 384 -3.87 4.72 3.63
C GLU A 384 -3.51 3.84 4.86
N GLY A 385 -3.99 4.18 6.06
CA GLY A 385 -3.81 3.43 7.30
C GLY A 385 -5.08 2.70 7.75
N GLN A 386 -4.94 1.89 8.80
CA GLN A 386 -6.05 1.16 9.43
C GLN A 386 -6.52 1.88 10.71
N PRO A 387 -7.78 1.66 11.12
CA PRO A 387 -8.26 2.08 12.43
C PRO A 387 -7.32 1.59 13.55
N PRO A 388 -7.06 2.40 14.60
CA PRO A 388 -6.15 2.08 15.70
C PRO A 388 -6.30 0.66 16.28
N LEU A 389 -7.54 0.18 16.46
CA LEU A 389 -7.81 -1.14 17.02
C LEU A 389 -7.43 -2.27 16.05
N LEU A 390 -7.70 -2.11 14.75
CA LEU A 390 -7.29 -3.07 13.72
C LEU A 390 -5.77 -3.09 13.56
N HIS A 391 -5.13 -1.91 13.62
CA HIS A 391 -3.68 -1.78 13.57
C HIS A 391 -3.01 -2.49 14.76
N LEU A 392 -3.51 -2.27 15.98
CA LEU A 392 -3.07 -2.99 17.19
C LEU A 392 -3.27 -4.50 17.06
N ALA A 393 -4.43 -4.96 16.53
CA ALA A 393 -4.70 -6.37 16.32
C ALA A 393 -3.70 -7.02 15.33
N LYS A 394 -3.29 -6.27 14.30
CA LYS A 394 -2.34 -6.72 13.26
C LYS A 394 -0.89 -6.73 13.74
N CYS A 395 -0.49 -5.72 14.51
CA CYS A 395 0.87 -5.60 15.00
C CYS A 395 1.14 -6.61 16.12
N ALA A 396 1.90 -7.67 15.80
CA ALA A 396 2.54 -8.50 16.81
C ALA A 396 3.67 -7.70 17.46
N HIS A 397 3.37 -6.92 18.49
CA HIS A 397 4.33 -6.03 19.14
C HIS A 397 5.38 -6.82 19.96
N TYR A 398 6.40 -7.34 19.28
CA TYR A 398 7.52 -8.03 19.94
C TYR A 398 8.44 -7.09 20.74
N GLN A 399 8.43 -5.78 20.44
CA GLN A 399 9.35 -4.82 21.05
C GLN A 399 8.82 -4.13 22.32
N HIS A 400 7.50 -3.94 22.43
CA HIS A 400 6.86 -3.16 23.51
C HIS A 400 5.54 -3.78 24.00
N PRO A 401 5.54 -5.03 24.49
CA PRO A 401 4.31 -5.77 24.77
C PRO A 401 3.49 -5.17 25.93
N ALA A 402 4.15 -4.64 26.97
CA ALA A 402 3.47 -4.04 28.11
C ALA A 402 2.79 -2.73 27.71
N GLU A 403 3.50 -1.89 26.96
CA GLU A 403 3.01 -0.59 26.51
C GLU A 403 1.87 -0.74 25.50
N SER A 404 1.97 -1.68 24.56
CA SER A 404 0.89 -1.98 23.62
C SER A 404 -0.37 -2.47 24.34
N GLN A 405 -0.23 -3.27 25.41
CA GLN A 405 -1.37 -3.69 26.22
C GLN A 405 -2.00 -2.52 26.99
N THR A 406 -1.19 -1.59 27.52
CA THR A 406 -1.67 -0.36 28.14
C THR A 406 -2.47 0.48 27.14
N ILE A 407 -1.94 0.69 25.93
CA ILE A 407 -2.60 1.47 24.87
C ILE A 407 -3.89 0.79 24.42
N LEU A 408 -3.90 -0.53 24.25
CA LEU A 408 -5.10 -1.31 23.94
C LEU A 408 -6.20 -1.08 24.99
N ARG A 409 -5.87 -1.12 26.28
CA ARG A 409 -6.83 -0.87 27.36
C ARG A 409 -7.35 0.56 27.34
N MET A 410 -6.50 1.55 27.06
CA MET A 410 -6.94 2.94 26.88
C MET A 410 -7.94 3.08 25.74
N LEU A 411 -7.69 2.40 24.61
CA LEU A 411 -8.55 2.43 23.44
C LEU A 411 -9.90 1.73 23.70
N LEU A 412 -9.88 0.56 24.34
CA LEU A 412 -11.10 -0.20 24.69
C LEU A 412 -11.91 0.43 25.83
N ALA A 413 -11.31 1.30 26.63
CA ALA A 413 -11.99 2.06 27.68
C ALA A 413 -12.80 3.25 27.15
N ARG A 414 -12.67 3.61 25.86
CA ARG A 414 -13.46 4.66 25.27
C ARG A 414 -14.88 4.20 24.97
N ASP A 415 -15.86 5.05 25.27
CA ASP A 415 -17.28 4.72 25.07
C ASP A 415 -17.69 4.68 23.59
N ASP A 416 -16.94 5.37 22.72
CA ASP A 416 -17.19 5.47 21.29
C ASP A 416 -16.41 4.44 20.45
N ILE A 417 -15.71 3.49 21.06
CA ILE A 417 -14.96 2.45 20.34
C ILE A 417 -15.90 1.43 19.67
N ASN A 418 -15.70 1.22 18.38
CA ASN A 418 -16.36 0.14 17.64
C ASN A 418 -15.45 -1.09 17.58
N ILE A 419 -15.64 -2.02 18.50
CA ILE A 419 -14.87 -3.27 18.54
C ILE A 419 -15.17 -4.22 17.37
N ASN A 420 -16.28 -4.00 16.65
CA ASN A 420 -16.72 -4.81 15.51
C ASN A 420 -16.34 -4.17 14.16
N ILE A 421 -15.47 -3.16 14.16
CA ILE A 421 -15.04 -2.49 12.94
C ILE A 421 -14.36 -3.47 11.98
N THR A 422 -14.80 -3.49 10.73
CA THR A 422 -14.23 -4.40 9.72
C THR A 422 -13.20 -3.69 8.87
N ASP A 423 -12.07 -4.35 8.62
CA ASP A 423 -11.11 -3.94 7.60
C ASP A 423 -11.78 -3.97 6.21
N PRO A 424 -11.80 -2.87 5.45
CA PRO A 424 -12.51 -2.81 4.18
C PRO A 424 -12.00 -3.80 3.12
N SER A 425 -10.71 -4.17 3.19
CA SER A 425 -10.06 -5.01 2.19
C SER A 425 -10.30 -6.51 2.41
N SER A 426 -10.41 -6.93 3.67
CA SER A 426 -10.51 -8.34 4.06
C SER A 426 -11.85 -8.72 4.69
N GLY A 427 -12.61 -7.74 5.18
CA GLY A 427 -13.81 -7.95 6.00
C GLY A 427 -13.52 -8.45 7.43
N ASN A 428 -12.25 -8.58 7.82
CA ASN A 428 -11.87 -9.03 9.16
C ASN A 428 -12.17 -7.93 10.20
N ASN A 429 -12.83 -8.29 11.30
CA ASN A 429 -12.89 -7.44 12.50
C ASN A 429 -11.59 -7.59 13.34
N PRO A 430 -11.39 -6.82 14.42
CA PRO A 430 -10.17 -6.88 15.21
C PRO A 430 -9.91 -8.24 15.84
N LEU A 431 -10.95 -8.98 16.23
CA LEU A 431 -10.81 -10.35 16.75
C LEU A 431 -10.26 -11.29 15.67
N HIS A 432 -10.78 -11.22 14.44
CA HIS A 432 -10.25 -11.99 13.32
C HIS A 432 -8.79 -11.66 13.04
N VAL A 433 -8.44 -10.37 12.94
CA VAL A 433 -7.07 -9.93 12.68
C VAL A 433 -6.11 -10.42 13.78
N ALA A 434 -6.51 -10.31 15.05
CA ALA A 434 -5.71 -10.77 16.18
C ALA A 434 -5.52 -12.29 16.17
N CYS A 435 -6.55 -13.07 15.82
CA CYS A 435 -6.45 -14.52 15.67
C CYS A 435 -5.57 -14.94 14.49
N GLU A 436 -5.58 -14.21 13.38
CA GLU A 436 -4.71 -14.46 12.21
C GLU A 436 -3.24 -14.16 12.54
N HIS A 437 -2.97 -13.02 13.19
CA HIS A 437 -1.61 -12.53 13.46
C HIS A 437 -1.01 -13.07 14.78
N GLY A 438 -1.81 -13.73 15.61
CA GLY A 438 -1.37 -14.33 16.87
C GLY A 438 -1.25 -13.32 18.03
N ASN A 439 -2.05 -12.26 18.04
CA ASN A 439 -2.02 -11.24 19.09
C ASN A 439 -2.91 -11.63 20.28
N LEU A 440 -2.34 -12.43 21.20
CA LEU A 440 -3.06 -12.96 22.38
C LEU A 440 -3.62 -11.87 23.31
N PRO A 441 -2.89 -10.78 23.65
CA PRO A 441 -3.46 -9.71 24.45
C PRO A 441 -4.74 -9.09 23.85
N VAL A 442 -4.76 -8.86 22.54
CA VAL A 442 -5.96 -8.33 21.88
C VAL A 442 -7.12 -9.33 21.93
N VAL A 443 -6.87 -10.62 21.67
CA VAL A 443 -7.90 -11.65 21.82
C VAL A 443 -8.45 -11.69 23.25
N ALA A 444 -7.57 -11.70 24.26
CA ALA A 444 -7.96 -11.82 25.66
C ALA A 444 -8.77 -10.62 26.17
N GLU A 445 -8.44 -9.39 25.76
CA GLU A 445 -9.21 -8.20 26.15
C GLU A 445 -10.53 -8.10 25.36
N LEU A 446 -10.54 -8.47 24.07
CA LEU A 446 -11.78 -8.47 23.28
C LEU A 446 -12.78 -9.51 23.79
N LEU A 447 -12.36 -10.71 24.17
CA LEU A 447 -13.29 -11.74 24.70
C LEU A 447 -13.93 -11.38 26.04
N GLN A 448 -13.43 -10.36 26.75
CA GLN A 448 -14.08 -9.84 27.97
C GLN A 448 -15.27 -8.91 27.65
N ARG A 449 -15.42 -8.49 26.39
CA ARG A 449 -16.47 -7.58 25.94
C ARG A 449 -17.74 -8.35 25.62
N ALA A 450 -18.87 -7.95 26.20
CA ALA A 450 -20.16 -8.63 25.95
C ALA A 450 -20.71 -8.41 24.53
N ASP A 451 -20.23 -7.38 23.83
CA ASP A 451 -20.61 -6.98 22.46
C ASP A 451 -19.75 -7.63 21.36
N ILE A 452 -18.82 -8.53 21.71
CA ILE A 452 -18.10 -9.37 20.74
C ILE A 452 -18.79 -10.73 20.62
N ASP A 453 -19.06 -11.18 19.41
CA ASP A 453 -19.41 -12.58 19.15
C ASP A 453 -18.12 -13.34 18.80
N PRO A 454 -17.66 -14.27 19.66
CA PRO A 454 -16.41 -14.99 19.45
C PRO A 454 -16.50 -16.03 18.32
N ASN A 455 -17.69 -16.29 17.77
CA ASN A 455 -17.93 -17.20 16.65
C ASN A 455 -18.32 -16.48 15.36
N ALA A 456 -18.47 -15.16 15.36
CA ALA A 456 -18.94 -14.42 14.19
C ALA A 456 -18.01 -14.71 13.00
N PRO A 457 -18.54 -15.23 11.88
CA PRO A 457 -17.72 -15.44 10.68
C PRO A 457 -17.45 -14.10 9.99
N ASN A 458 -16.26 -13.97 9.41
CA ASN A 458 -15.94 -12.87 8.51
C ASN A 458 -16.99 -12.80 7.37
N PRO A 459 -17.62 -11.65 7.10
CA PRO A 459 -18.68 -11.53 6.08
C PRO A 459 -18.27 -11.84 4.64
N GLN A 460 -16.98 -11.72 4.30
CA GLN A 460 -16.45 -11.92 2.96
C GLN A 460 -15.83 -13.31 2.79
N SER A 461 -14.98 -13.72 3.74
CA SER A 461 -14.21 -14.96 3.69
C SER A 461 -14.88 -16.13 4.43
N PHE A 462 -15.90 -15.86 5.25
CA PHE A 462 -16.62 -16.83 6.07
C PHE A 462 -15.74 -17.56 7.10
N ARG A 463 -14.60 -16.95 7.45
CA ARG A 463 -13.67 -17.48 8.44
C ARG A 463 -14.08 -17.09 9.85
N THR A 464 -14.12 -18.07 10.75
CA THR A 464 -14.36 -17.83 12.19
C THR A 464 -13.04 -17.53 12.92
N PRO A 465 -13.07 -16.87 14.09
CA PRO A 465 -11.84 -16.62 14.87
C PRO A 465 -11.06 -17.89 15.21
N LEU A 466 -11.75 -18.96 15.65
CA LEU A 466 -11.11 -20.25 15.91
C LEU A 466 -10.59 -20.92 14.63
N GLY A 467 -11.32 -20.78 13.52
CA GLY A 467 -10.89 -21.25 12.21
C GLY A 467 -9.61 -20.56 11.70
N LEU A 468 -9.47 -19.25 11.94
CA LEU A 468 -8.23 -18.51 11.65
C LEU A 468 -7.07 -18.99 12.53
N ALA A 469 -7.31 -19.15 13.83
CA ALA A 469 -6.29 -19.69 14.74
C ALA A 469 -5.82 -21.09 14.31
N ALA A 470 -6.75 -21.92 13.84
CA ALA A 470 -6.46 -23.23 13.29
C ALA A 470 -5.71 -23.20 11.96
N GLU A 471 -6.03 -22.27 11.06
CA GLU A 471 -5.37 -22.17 9.75
C GLU A 471 -3.95 -21.60 9.82
N PHE A 472 -3.72 -20.64 10.71
CA PHE A 472 -2.45 -19.92 10.87
C PHE A 472 -1.56 -20.44 12.00
N ASN A 473 -1.85 -21.64 12.52
CA ASN A 473 -1.07 -22.32 13.56
C ASN A 473 -0.90 -21.49 14.85
N ARG A 474 -1.99 -20.93 15.37
CA ARG A 474 -1.99 -20.12 16.61
C ARG A 474 -2.50 -20.94 17.79
N ASP A 475 -1.64 -21.81 18.32
CA ASP A 475 -1.96 -22.73 19.42
C ASP A 475 -2.40 -22.01 20.70
N LEU A 476 -1.67 -20.98 21.15
CA LEU A 476 -2.03 -20.22 22.35
C LEU A 476 -3.35 -19.46 22.17
N ILE A 477 -3.63 -18.96 20.97
CA ILE A 477 -4.92 -18.33 20.65
C ILE A 477 -6.04 -19.36 20.67
N ALA A 478 -5.83 -20.53 20.05
CA ALA A 478 -6.80 -21.61 20.05
C ALA A 478 -7.12 -22.08 21.47
N GLN A 479 -6.10 -22.28 22.33
CA GLN A 479 -6.29 -22.60 23.75
C GLN A 479 -7.13 -21.54 24.47
N HIS A 480 -6.83 -20.26 24.24
CA HIS A 480 -7.54 -19.16 24.87
C HIS A 480 -8.99 -19.03 24.39
N LEU A 481 -9.25 -19.19 23.09
CA LEU A 481 -10.60 -19.22 22.52
C LEU A 481 -11.39 -20.40 23.10
N LEU A 482 -10.83 -21.60 23.13
CA LEU A 482 -11.53 -22.81 23.62
C LEU A 482 -11.83 -22.76 25.13
N ALA A 483 -11.10 -21.95 25.90
CA ALA A 483 -11.43 -21.68 27.29
C ALA A 483 -12.67 -20.79 27.44
N HIS A 484 -13.09 -20.08 26.39
CA HIS A 484 -14.27 -19.22 26.41
C HIS A 484 -15.56 -20.04 26.25
N PRO A 485 -16.55 -19.91 27.16
CA PRO A 485 -17.69 -20.83 27.23
C PRO A 485 -18.65 -20.75 26.04
N LEU A 486 -18.61 -19.66 25.27
CA LEU A 486 -19.47 -19.48 24.09
C LEU A 486 -18.84 -20.00 22.79
N ILE A 487 -17.60 -20.51 22.79
CA ILE A 487 -16.96 -20.96 21.55
C ILE A 487 -17.59 -22.25 21.03
N SER A 488 -17.93 -22.23 19.74
CA SER A 488 -18.37 -23.38 18.97
C SER A 488 -17.16 -24.05 18.31
N ILE A 489 -16.66 -25.11 18.95
CA ILE A 489 -15.43 -25.82 18.55
C ILE A 489 -15.44 -26.32 17.09
N ASP A 490 -16.60 -26.79 16.61
CA ASP A 490 -16.78 -27.34 15.26
C ASP A 490 -17.50 -26.37 14.31
N ALA A 491 -17.47 -25.05 14.59
CA ALA A 491 -18.12 -24.06 13.75
C ALA A 491 -17.61 -24.14 12.29
N PRO A 492 -18.48 -24.21 11.28
CA PRO A 492 -18.06 -24.31 9.90
C PRO A 492 -17.36 -23.01 9.46
N ASN A 493 -16.17 -23.17 8.90
CA ASN A 493 -15.35 -22.12 8.33
C ASN A 493 -15.34 -22.27 6.80
N GLY A 494 -15.70 -21.22 6.08
CA GLY A 494 -15.76 -21.19 4.63
C GLY A 494 -17.17 -21.02 4.07
N ARG A 495 -17.25 -20.84 2.75
CA ARG A 495 -18.50 -20.52 2.05
C ARG A 495 -19.45 -21.73 2.03
N PRO A 496 -20.70 -21.57 2.49
CA PRO A 496 -21.69 -22.66 2.46
C PRO A 496 -21.94 -23.23 1.06
N ASP A 497 -21.86 -22.39 0.03
CA ASP A 497 -22.11 -22.73 -1.37
C ASP A 497 -20.90 -23.33 -2.10
N ILE A 498 -19.71 -23.27 -1.49
CA ILE A 498 -18.45 -23.73 -2.13
C ILE A 498 -17.84 -24.89 -1.37
N ARG A 499 -17.36 -24.62 -0.15
CA ARG A 499 -16.60 -25.56 0.68
C ARG A 499 -16.48 -24.99 2.09
N GLN A 500 -16.83 -25.81 3.07
CA GLN A 500 -16.67 -25.51 4.49
C GLN A 500 -15.79 -26.57 5.15
N PHE A 501 -15.12 -26.14 6.20
CA PHE A 501 -14.18 -26.93 6.99
C PHE A 501 -14.41 -26.63 8.48
N THR A 502 -14.23 -27.61 9.35
CA THR A 502 -14.12 -27.32 10.78
C THR A 502 -12.71 -26.80 11.12
N PRO A 503 -12.52 -26.16 12.28
CA PRO A 503 -11.18 -25.79 12.74
C PRO A 503 -10.22 -26.97 12.81
N LEU A 504 -10.69 -28.15 13.24
CA LEU A 504 -9.85 -29.36 13.28
C LEU A 504 -9.42 -29.77 11.87
N TRP A 505 -10.34 -29.79 10.91
CA TRP A 505 -10.01 -30.15 9.53
C TRP A 505 -8.94 -29.20 8.95
N LEU A 506 -9.06 -27.89 9.19
CA LEU A 506 -8.09 -26.89 8.74
C LEU A 506 -6.70 -27.12 9.33
N ALA A 507 -6.61 -27.28 10.66
CA ALA A 507 -5.34 -27.54 11.34
C ALA A 507 -4.68 -28.83 10.81
N VAL A 508 -5.48 -29.88 10.62
CA VAL A 508 -5.02 -31.18 10.15
C VAL A 508 -4.52 -31.12 8.70
N SER A 509 -5.27 -30.51 7.78
CA SER A 509 -4.88 -30.40 6.37
C SER A 509 -3.56 -29.64 6.17
N LYS A 510 -3.27 -28.68 7.06
CA LYS A 510 -2.04 -27.88 7.05
C LYS A 510 -0.89 -28.48 7.87
N GLY A 511 -1.14 -29.54 8.65
CA GLY A 511 -0.12 -30.19 9.48
C GLY A 511 0.17 -29.45 10.79
N HIS A 512 -0.73 -28.59 11.25
CA HIS A 512 -0.59 -27.78 12.46
C HIS A 512 -0.88 -28.60 13.72
N LEU A 513 0.03 -29.53 14.04
CA LEU A 513 -0.11 -30.50 15.13
C LEU A 513 -0.47 -29.87 16.49
N PRO A 514 0.17 -28.78 16.97
CA PRO A 514 -0.16 -28.21 18.27
C PRO A 514 -1.61 -27.74 18.37
N VAL A 515 -2.14 -27.14 17.30
CA VAL A 515 -3.55 -26.72 17.26
C VAL A 515 -4.49 -27.92 17.14
N ALA A 516 -4.14 -28.93 16.33
CA ALA A 516 -4.93 -30.16 16.23
C ALA A 516 -5.05 -30.89 17.58
N GLN A 517 -3.94 -31.01 18.32
CA GLN A 517 -3.93 -31.58 19.68
C GLN A 517 -4.79 -30.75 20.65
N THR A 518 -4.67 -29.43 20.58
CA THR A 518 -5.47 -28.51 21.39
C THR A 518 -6.98 -28.69 21.13
N LEU A 519 -7.39 -28.77 19.86
CA LEU A 519 -8.78 -28.96 19.46
C LEU A 519 -9.31 -30.34 19.89
N LEU A 520 -8.53 -31.41 19.67
CA LEU A 520 -8.92 -32.77 20.06
C LEU A 520 -9.03 -32.92 21.59
N ALA A 521 -8.13 -32.30 22.36
CA ALA A 521 -8.19 -32.27 23.81
C ALA A 521 -9.42 -31.51 24.33
N ALA A 522 -9.90 -30.51 23.59
CA ALA A 522 -11.12 -29.77 23.88
C ALA A 522 -12.41 -30.47 23.37
N GLY A 523 -12.30 -31.65 22.76
CA GLY A 523 -13.44 -32.45 22.32
C GLY A 523 -13.95 -32.16 20.91
N ALA A 524 -13.10 -31.61 20.03
CA ALA A 524 -13.45 -31.42 18.61
C ALA A 524 -13.81 -32.76 17.96
N ASN A 525 -14.76 -32.74 17.02
CA ASN A 525 -15.18 -33.96 16.32
C ASN A 525 -14.05 -34.51 15.44
N VAL A 526 -13.43 -35.61 15.86
CA VAL A 526 -12.35 -36.31 15.14
C VAL A 526 -12.78 -36.79 13.74
N GLU A 527 -14.07 -37.08 13.55
CA GLU A 527 -14.68 -37.54 12.29
C GLU A 527 -15.09 -36.38 11.36
N THR A 528 -14.53 -35.20 11.56
CA THR A 528 -14.84 -34.03 10.73
C THR A 528 -14.51 -34.27 9.25
N ARG A 529 -15.35 -33.70 8.38
CA ARG A 529 -15.25 -33.75 6.92
C ARG A 529 -15.40 -32.36 6.35
N ASP A 530 -14.80 -32.13 5.18
CA ASP A 530 -15.15 -30.95 4.40
C ASP A 530 -16.50 -31.15 3.68
N THR A 531 -17.14 -30.06 3.25
CA THR A 531 -18.45 -30.14 2.60
C THR A 531 -18.41 -30.36 1.09
N LEU A 532 -17.24 -30.21 0.44
CA LEU A 532 -17.12 -30.37 -1.02
C LEU A 532 -16.78 -31.81 -1.40
N GLU A 533 -15.66 -32.33 -0.90
CA GLU A 533 -15.14 -33.64 -1.29
C GLU A 533 -15.53 -34.74 -0.27
N GLY A 534 -16.07 -34.35 0.88
CA GLY A 534 -16.39 -35.24 1.98
C GLY A 534 -15.16 -35.91 2.60
N GLU A 535 -13.97 -35.32 2.42
CA GLU A 535 -12.67 -35.82 2.90
C GLU A 535 -12.60 -35.78 4.43
N PRO A 536 -12.49 -36.93 5.11
CA PRO A 536 -12.25 -37.00 6.55
C PRO A 536 -10.92 -36.35 6.95
N ALA A 537 -10.82 -35.87 8.20
CA ALA A 537 -9.55 -35.36 8.76
C ALA A 537 -8.39 -36.36 8.60
N LEU A 538 -8.61 -37.63 8.93
CA LEU A 538 -7.58 -38.67 8.78
C LEU A 538 -7.15 -38.87 7.32
N PHE A 539 -8.09 -38.77 6.38
CA PHE A 539 -7.82 -38.88 4.95
C PHE A 539 -6.93 -37.74 4.46
N VAL A 540 -7.29 -36.49 4.75
CA VAL A 540 -6.51 -35.32 4.29
C VAL A 540 -5.13 -35.27 4.98
N ALA A 541 -5.03 -35.66 6.25
CA ALA A 541 -3.74 -35.81 6.94
C ALA A 541 -2.84 -36.83 6.23
N SER A 542 -3.45 -37.95 5.79
CA SER A 542 -2.73 -39.05 5.14
C SER A 542 -2.33 -38.70 3.71
N LYS A 543 -3.20 -37.99 2.98
CA LYS A 543 -2.96 -37.43 1.65
C LYS A 543 -1.82 -36.40 1.65
N ALA A 544 -1.69 -35.61 2.72
CA ALA A 544 -0.66 -34.58 2.87
C ALA A 544 0.64 -35.08 3.53
N GLY A 545 0.64 -36.29 4.10
CA GLY A 545 1.83 -36.90 4.69
C GLY A 545 2.15 -36.47 6.12
N HIS A 546 1.19 -35.90 6.85
CA HIS A 546 1.40 -35.36 8.19
C HIS A 546 1.44 -36.45 9.26
N LEU A 547 2.52 -37.24 9.30
CA LEU A 547 2.67 -38.42 10.17
C LEU A 547 2.31 -38.18 11.65
N PRO A 548 2.84 -37.15 12.35
CA PRO A 548 2.47 -36.92 13.75
C PRO A 548 0.97 -36.60 13.94
N THR A 549 0.37 -35.92 12.97
CA THR A 549 -1.06 -35.59 12.98
C THR A 549 -1.92 -36.83 12.76
N VAL A 550 -1.53 -37.71 11.82
CA VAL A 550 -2.17 -39.02 11.60
C VAL A 550 -2.13 -39.86 12.88
N ALA A 551 -0.97 -39.97 13.54
CA ALA A 551 -0.84 -40.69 14.80
C ALA A 551 -1.77 -40.13 15.90
N THR A 552 -1.86 -38.80 15.99
CA THR A 552 -2.72 -38.11 16.96
C THR A 552 -4.21 -38.35 16.68
N LEU A 553 -4.63 -38.30 15.42
CA LEU A 553 -6.02 -38.58 15.05
C LEU A 553 -6.40 -40.03 15.40
N LEU A 554 -5.53 -40.99 15.09
CA LEU A 554 -5.75 -42.41 15.44
C LEU A 554 -5.83 -42.62 16.96
N SER A 555 -4.99 -41.95 17.76
CA SER A 555 -5.05 -42.05 19.21
C SER A 555 -6.33 -41.43 19.81
N HIS A 556 -6.98 -40.53 19.08
CA HIS A 556 -8.29 -39.95 19.42
C HIS A 556 -9.47 -40.69 18.79
N GLY A 557 -9.26 -41.87 18.22
CA GLY A 557 -10.34 -42.75 17.75
C GLY A 557 -10.84 -42.45 16.35
N ALA A 558 -10.05 -41.78 15.51
CA ALA A 558 -10.38 -41.59 14.10
C ALA A 558 -10.63 -42.95 13.40
N ASP A 559 -11.71 -43.06 12.63
CA ASP A 559 -12.01 -44.24 11.83
C ASP A 559 -10.94 -44.40 10.74
N ILE A 560 -10.10 -45.42 10.93
CA ILE A 560 -9.00 -45.78 10.03
C ILE A 560 -9.47 -46.13 8.61
N SER A 561 -10.76 -46.45 8.45
CA SER A 561 -11.41 -46.78 7.18
C SER A 561 -12.28 -45.65 6.63
N ALA A 562 -12.25 -44.45 7.24
CA ALA A 562 -13.11 -43.33 6.83
C ALA A 562 -12.84 -42.91 5.37
N ARG A 563 -13.87 -43.00 4.53
CA ARG A 563 -13.76 -42.79 3.08
C ARG A 563 -14.14 -41.38 2.67
N ASP A 564 -13.45 -40.80 1.69
CA ASP A 564 -13.89 -39.56 1.05
C ASP A 564 -15.16 -39.76 0.19
N ALA A 565 -15.92 -38.70 -0.11
CA ALA A 565 -17.15 -38.83 -0.89
C ALA A 565 -16.91 -38.82 -2.42
N MET A 566 -15.79 -38.26 -2.87
CA MET A 566 -15.47 -38.12 -4.30
C MET A 566 -15.05 -39.45 -4.90
N LEU A 567 -14.04 -40.11 -4.34
CA LEU A 567 -13.47 -41.35 -4.83
C LEU A 567 -13.87 -42.57 -4.01
N ASN A 568 -14.48 -42.41 -2.84
CA ASN A 568 -14.70 -43.50 -1.88
C ASN A 568 -13.40 -44.12 -1.33
N ALA A 569 -12.30 -43.36 -1.41
CA ALA A 569 -10.96 -43.78 -1.03
C ALA A 569 -10.75 -43.73 0.50
N PRO A 570 -10.16 -44.76 1.11
CA PRO A 570 -9.73 -44.74 2.50
C PRO A 570 -8.40 -43.98 2.68
N PRO A 571 -8.00 -43.62 3.92
CA PRO A 571 -6.76 -42.89 4.20
C PRO A 571 -5.50 -43.63 3.73
N LEU A 572 -5.52 -44.98 3.80
CA LEU A 572 -4.43 -45.83 3.33
C LEU A 572 -4.18 -45.68 1.82
N TRP A 573 -5.24 -45.53 1.02
CA TRP A 573 -5.15 -45.29 -0.42
C TRP A 573 -4.58 -43.91 -0.72
N ALA A 574 -4.94 -42.90 0.06
CA ALA A 574 -4.38 -41.56 -0.09
C ALA A 574 -2.87 -41.54 0.18
N ALA A 575 -2.43 -42.16 1.28
CA ALA A 575 -1.00 -42.30 1.61
C ALA A 575 -0.22 -43.06 0.52
N ALA A 576 -0.81 -44.12 -0.04
CA ALA A 576 -0.23 -44.89 -1.13
C ALA A 576 -0.11 -44.10 -2.43
N THR A 577 -1.12 -43.29 -2.78
CA THR A 577 -1.13 -42.49 -4.01
C THR A 577 -0.10 -41.36 -3.97
N HIS A 578 0.12 -40.77 -2.80
CA HIS A 578 0.99 -39.60 -2.61
C HIS A 578 2.40 -39.97 -2.10
N GLY A 579 2.69 -41.25 -1.86
CA GLY A 579 4.05 -41.73 -1.54
C GLY A 579 4.47 -41.50 -0.11
N HIS A 580 3.52 -41.38 0.82
CA HIS A 580 3.82 -41.12 2.22
C HIS A 580 4.08 -42.43 2.98
N THR A 581 5.21 -43.09 2.70
CA THR A 581 5.59 -44.39 3.28
C THR A 581 5.47 -44.46 4.81
N PRO A 582 5.93 -43.46 5.60
CA PRO A 582 5.79 -43.52 7.06
C PRO A 582 4.32 -43.52 7.51
N VAL A 583 3.48 -42.71 6.86
CA VAL A 583 2.03 -42.67 7.14
C VAL A 583 1.38 -43.99 6.74
N PHE A 584 1.73 -44.51 5.57
CA PHE A 584 1.25 -45.79 5.07
C PHE A 584 1.54 -46.94 6.04
N SER A 585 2.79 -47.04 6.49
CA SER A 585 3.23 -48.04 7.47
C SER A 585 2.54 -47.88 8.83
N LEU A 586 2.29 -46.64 9.28
CA LEU A 586 1.55 -46.37 10.51
C LEU A 586 0.09 -46.82 10.39
N LEU A 587 -0.59 -46.50 9.28
CA LEU A 587 -1.97 -46.94 9.05
C LEU A 587 -2.05 -48.48 9.02
N LEU A 588 -1.12 -49.15 8.33
CA LEU A 588 -1.06 -50.61 8.32
C LEU A 588 -0.80 -51.21 9.70
N SER A 589 0.06 -50.60 10.52
CA SER A 589 0.34 -51.10 11.88
C SER A 589 -0.84 -50.93 12.83
N HIS A 590 -1.69 -49.92 12.60
CA HIS A 590 -2.95 -49.71 13.29
C HIS A 590 -4.12 -50.52 12.71
N GLY A 591 -3.86 -51.44 11.77
CA GLY A 591 -4.87 -52.37 11.25
C GLY A 591 -5.72 -51.83 10.10
N ALA A 592 -5.25 -50.81 9.37
CA ALA A 592 -5.89 -50.40 8.13
C ALA A 592 -5.94 -51.58 7.15
N PRO A 593 -7.13 -51.96 6.64
CA PRO A 593 -7.23 -53.08 5.71
C PRO A 593 -6.57 -52.70 4.38
N LEU A 594 -5.75 -53.61 3.84
CA LEU A 594 -5.47 -53.61 2.41
C LEU A 594 -6.80 -53.85 1.69
N ASP A 595 -7.11 -53.04 0.68
CA ASP A 595 -8.43 -53.07 0.05
C ASP A 595 -8.68 -54.36 -0.73
N ASP A 596 -9.94 -54.71 -0.96
CA ASP A 596 -10.33 -55.83 -1.83
C ASP A 596 -10.42 -55.40 -3.31
N GLY A 597 -9.73 -54.31 -3.68
CA GLY A 597 -9.84 -53.67 -4.99
C GLY A 597 -11.17 -52.95 -5.22
N ARG A 598 -12.04 -52.82 -4.21
CA ARG A 598 -13.29 -52.03 -4.30
C ARG A 598 -13.26 -50.79 -3.40
N ALA A 599 -12.08 -50.40 -2.92
CA ALA A 599 -11.93 -49.19 -2.12
C ALA A 599 -12.52 -47.98 -2.88
N VAL A 600 -11.98 -47.68 -4.05
CA VAL A 600 -12.39 -46.49 -4.79
C VAL A 600 -13.46 -46.79 -5.85
N LYS A 601 -14.20 -45.77 -6.29
CA LYS A 601 -15.21 -45.86 -7.38
C LYS A 601 -14.63 -46.42 -8.68
N THR A 602 -13.32 -46.27 -8.90
CA THR A 602 -12.59 -46.84 -10.04
C THR A 602 -12.21 -48.31 -9.85
N ARG A 603 -12.46 -48.90 -8.68
CA ARG A 603 -12.05 -50.25 -8.28
C ARG A 603 -10.53 -50.50 -8.38
N GLN A 604 -9.74 -49.45 -8.19
CA GLN A 604 -8.28 -49.54 -8.19
C GLN A 604 -7.79 -49.90 -6.79
N SER A 605 -6.95 -50.94 -6.68
CA SER A 605 -6.37 -51.34 -5.40
C SER A 605 -5.36 -50.30 -4.87
N VAL A 606 -5.05 -50.38 -3.58
CA VAL A 606 -3.97 -49.60 -2.95
C VAL A 606 -2.62 -49.91 -3.61
N LEU A 607 -2.39 -51.18 -3.99
CA LEU A 607 -1.20 -51.59 -4.73
C LEU A 607 -1.13 -50.96 -6.12
N TRP A 608 -2.27 -50.90 -6.85
CA TRP A 608 -2.34 -50.20 -8.12
C TRP A 608 -1.98 -48.73 -7.98
N ALA A 609 -2.47 -48.06 -6.93
CA ALA A 609 -2.21 -46.65 -6.68
C ALA A 609 -0.71 -46.37 -6.45
N ALA A 610 -0.07 -47.16 -5.58
CA ALA A 610 1.37 -47.07 -5.31
C ALA A 610 2.20 -47.37 -6.56
N ALA A 611 1.83 -48.41 -7.31
CA ALA A 611 2.51 -48.82 -8.53
C ALA A 611 2.35 -47.82 -9.68
N ASN A 612 1.17 -47.22 -9.85
CA ASN A 612 0.93 -46.17 -10.84
C ASN A 612 1.70 -44.89 -10.50
N ALA A 613 1.79 -44.55 -9.22
CA ALA A 613 2.46 -43.33 -8.76
C ALA A 613 3.99 -43.48 -8.63
N GLY A 614 4.51 -44.72 -8.63
CA GLY A 614 5.96 -44.98 -8.62
C GLY A 614 6.57 -45.10 -7.22
N HIS A 615 5.78 -45.43 -6.20
CA HIS A 615 6.24 -45.45 -4.82
C HIS A 615 6.75 -46.84 -4.40
N THR A 616 7.99 -47.14 -4.75
CA THR A 616 8.64 -48.45 -4.56
C THR A 616 8.57 -48.94 -3.11
N ASP A 617 8.85 -48.08 -2.12
CA ASP A 617 8.80 -48.47 -0.70
C ASP A 617 7.41 -48.92 -0.24
N ILE A 618 6.36 -48.29 -0.75
CA ILE A 618 4.97 -48.65 -0.42
C ILE A 618 4.61 -49.97 -1.10
N VAL A 619 5.07 -50.19 -2.34
CA VAL A 619 4.91 -51.48 -3.02
C VAL A 619 5.57 -52.58 -2.21
N HIS A 620 6.83 -52.42 -1.79
CA HIS A 620 7.50 -53.41 -0.93
C HIS A 620 6.77 -53.62 0.40
N ALA A 621 6.33 -52.55 1.06
CA ALA A 621 5.56 -52.67 2.32
C ALA A 621 4.26 -53.46 2.16
N ILE A 622 3.60 -53.38 0.99
CA ILE A 622 2.42 -54.20 0.66
C ILE A 622 2.84 -55.65 0.40
N LEU A 623 3.89 -55.88 -0.41
CA LEU A 623 4.36 -57.23 -0.76
C LEU A 623 4.87 -58.00 0.46
N ASP A 624 5.58 -57.34 1.37
CA ASP A 624 6.11 -57.90 2.62
C ASP A 624 5.01 -58.39 3.57
N LYS A 625 3.77 -57.93 3.42
CA LYS A 625 2.60 -58.46 4.16
C LYS A 625 2.16 -59.85 3.67
N GLY A 626 2.79 -60.40 2.63
CA GLY A 626 2.43 -61.70 2.07
C GLY A 626 1.07 -61.67 1.38
N VAL A 627 0.82 -60.64 0.56
CA VAL A 627 -0.42 -60.52 -0.21
C VAL A 627 -0.64 -61.75 -1.09
N THR A 628 -1.89 -62.17 -1.23
CA THR A 628 -2.24 -63.33 -2.06
C THR A 628 -2.07 -63.01 -3.54
N ARG A 629 -1.87 -64.05 -4.36
CA ARG A 629 -1.92 -63.90 -5.83
C ARG A 629 -3.23 -63.25 -6.29
N GLU A 630 -4.34 -63.58 -5.65
CA GLU A 630 -5.64 -62.96 -5.94
C GLU A 630 -5.63 -61.43 -5.74
N TYR A 631 -4.92 -60.93 -4.72
CA TYR A 631 -4.77 -59.50 -4.47
C TYR A 631 -3.90 -58.80 -5.54
N LEU A 632 -2.81 -59.45 -5.98
CA LEU A 632 -1.95 -58.93 -7.06
C LEU A 632 -2.74 -58.73 -8.36
N GLU A 633 -3.71 -59.61 -8.61
CA GLU A 633 -4.51 -59.66 -9.84
C GLU A 633 -5.86 -58.93 -9.74
N LEU A 634 -6.07 -58.09 -8.71
CA LEU A 634 -7.29 -57.30 -8.57
C LEU A 634 -7.50 -56.36 -9.76
N LYS A 635 -8.65 -56.50 -10.41
CA LYS A 635 -9.04 -55.72 -11.59
C LYS A 635 -9.84 -54.49 -11.24
N ASP A 636 -9.61 -53.42 -11.99
CA ASP A 636 -10.36 -52.18 -11.88
C ASP A 636 -11.74 -52.24 -12.57
N LYS A 637 -12.49 -51.12 -12.57
CA LYS A 637 -13.86 -51.09 -13.11
C LYS A 637 -13.96 -51.32 -14.62
N TYR A 638 -12.83 -51.29 -15.32
CA TYR A 638 -12.72 -51.55 -16.75
C TYR A 638 -12.07 -52.91 -17.02
N ASP A 639 -12.08 -53.82 -16.04
CA ASP A 639 -11.40 -55.13 -16.13
C ASP A 639 -9.91 -55.01 -16.53
N ARG A 640 -9.26 -53.88 -16.22
CA ARG A 640 -7.80 -53.73 -16.37
C ARG A 640 -7.13 -54.41 -15.18
N ALA A 641 -6.23 -55.35 -15.47
CA ALA A 641 -5.30 -55.98 -14.52
C ALA A 641 -3.86 -55.48 -14.79
N PRO A 642 -2.87 -55.59 -13.88
CA PRO A 642 -2.83 -55.37 -12.43
C PRO A 642 -1.88 -54.18 -12.14
N ALA A 643 -1.45 -53.97 -10.89
CA ALA A 643 -0.40 -52.99 -10.54
C ALA A 643 0.84 -53.05 -11.45
N LEU A 644 1.15 -54.25 -11.99
CA LEU A 644 2.22 -54.48 -12.97
C LEU A 644 2.00 -53.70 -14.27
N TRP A 645 0.78 -53.66 -14.79
CA TRP A 645 0.44 -52.87 -15.97
C TRP A 645 0.63 -51.38 -15.69
N ALA A 646 0.20 -50.90 -14.53
CA ALA A 646 0.32 -49.50 -14.17
C ALA A 646 1.79 -49.07 -14.03
N ALA A 647 2.61 -49.89 -13.36
CA ALA A 647 4.05 -49.71 -13.27
C ALA A 647 4.71 -49.74 -14.65
N ALA A 648 4.31 -50.69 -15.52
CA ALA A 648 4.86 -50.82 -16.85
C ALA A 648 4.51 -49.64 -17.77
N ASN A 649 3.27 -49.17 -17.71
CA ASN A 649 2.79 -48.00 -18.45
C ASN A 649 3.59 -46.73 -18.08
N LYS A 650 3.87 -46.55 -16.78
CA LYS A 650 4.59 -45.38 -16.28
C LYS A 650 6.12 -45.53 -16.41
N GLY A 651 6.62 -46.76 -16.50
CA GLY A 651 8.03 -47.09 -16.65
C GLY A 651 8.77 -47.30 -15.34
N HIS A 652 8.08 -47.73 -14.28
CA HIS A 652 8.65 -47.90 -12.95
C HIS A 652 9.31 -49.27 -12.82
N ILE A 653 10.61 -49.32 -13.13
CA ILE A 653 11.40 -50.55 -13.30
C ILE A 653 11.43 -51.40 -12.03
N GLU A 654 11.85 -50.82 -10.91
CA GLU A 654 11.98 -51.53 -9.62
C GLU A 654 10.64 -52.12 -9.17
N ILE A 655 9.53 -51.41 -9.41
CA ILE A 655 8.18 -51.89 -9.09
C ILE A 655 7.78 -53.04 -10.01
N VAL A 656 8.12 -52.98 -11.29
CA VAL A 656 7.89 -54.08 -12.24
C VAL A 656 8.65 -55.34 -11.80
N GLU A 657 9.92 -55.20 -11.43
CA GLU A 657 10.74 -56.31 -10.91
C GLU A 657 10.14 -56.89 -9.62
N ALA A 658 9.83 -56.04 -8.64
CA ALA A 658 9.26 -56.46 -7.36
C ALA A 658 7.91 -57.19 -7.52
N LEU A 659 7.05 -56.73 -8.43
CA LEU A 659 5.76 -57.38 -8.71
C LEU A 659 5.95 -58.73 -9.41
N ILE A 660 6.91 -58.86 -10.33
CA ILE A 660 7.24 -60.13 -10.99
C ILE A 660 7.80 -61.13 -9.97
N GLU A 661 8.71 -60.68 -9.10
CA GLU A 661 9.28 -61.51 -8.02
C GLU A 661 8.20 -61.98 -7.03
N ALA A 662 7.20 -61.15 -6.75
CA ALA A 662 6.05 -61.51 -5.94
C ALA A 662 5.04 -62.44 -6.65
N GLY A 663 5.26 -62.78 -7.93
CA GLY A 663 4.45 -63.72 -8.69
C GLY A 663 3.26 -63.11 -9.44
N ALA A 664 3.31 -61.81 -9.77
CA ALA A 664 2.32 -61.18 -10.62
C ALA A 664 2.28 -61.82 -12.03
N GLU A 665 1.08 -61.92 -12.61
CA GLU A 665 0.89 -62.55 -13.90
C GLU A 665 1.33 -61.63 -15.05
N VAL A 666 2.51 -61.94 -15.61
CA VAL A 666 3.16 -61.15 -16.67
C VAL A 666 2.33 -61.08 -17.97
N GLY A 667 1.51 -62.11 -18.24
CA GLY A 667 0.65 -62.19 -19.42
C GLY A 667 -0.79 -61.71 -19.20
N ALA A 668 -1.10 -61.09 -18.06
CA ALA A 668 -2.46 -60.61 -17.77
C ALA A 668 -2.89 -59.54 -18.79
N GLN A 669 -4.13 -59.68 -19.28
CA GLN A 669 -4.72 -58.80 -20.29
C GLN A 669 -5.85 -57.94 -19.68
N ASP A 670 -5.97 -56.70 -20.15
CA ASP A 670 -7.13 -55.85 -19.86
C ASP A 670 -8.37 -56.18 -20.72
N CYS A 671 -9.47 -55.44 -20.56
CA CYS A 671 -10.68 -55.61 -21.38
C CYS A 671 -10.47 -55.37 -22.89
N LEU A 672 -9.38 -54.71 -23.26
CA LEU A 672 -8.97 -54.45 -24.63
C LEU A 672 -7.95 -55.49 -25.12
N GLY A 673 -7.61 -56.46 -24.28
CA GLY A 673 -6.60 -57.49 -24.51
C GLY A 673 -5.18 -57.03 -24.19
N HIS A 674 -4.93 -55.78 -23.84
CA HIS A 674 -3.57 -55.25 -23.70
C HIS A 674 -2.80 -55.86 -22.52
N THR A 675 -1.57 -56.32 -22.79
CA THR A 675 -0.62 -56.77 -21.78
C THR A 675 0.23 -55.64 -21.19
N ALA A 676 0.91 -55.90 -20.06
CA ALA A 676 1.91 -54.97 -19.50
C ALA A 676 3.07 -54.69 -20.49
N LEU A 677 3.43 -55.69 -21.30
CA LEU A 677 4.44 -55.55 -22.35
C LEU A 677 3.97 -54.61 -23.46
N TRP A 678 2.71 -54.72 -23.89
CA TRP A 678 2.12 -53.84 -24.89
C TRP A 678 2.18 -52.37 -24.47
N THR A 679 1.77 -52.06 -23.24
CA THR A 679 1.79 -50.66 -22.76
C THR A 679 3.22 -50.13 -22.59
N ALA A 680 4.17 -50.97 -22.18
CA ALA A 680 5.58 -50.58 -22.11
C ALA A 680 6.15 -50.23 -23.49
N ILE A 681 5.80 -51.01 -24.53
CA ILE A 681 6.20 -50.74 -25.92
C ILE A 681 5.53 -49.46 -26.44
N ARG A 682 4.20 -49.32 -26.27
CA ARG A 682 3.43 -48.13 -26.70
C ARG A 682 3.99 -46.84 -26.12
N HIS A 683 4.42 -46.86 -24.87
CA HIS A 683 4.95 -45.69 -24.15
C HIS A 683 6.49 -45.61 -24.13
N GLN A 684 7.17 -46.40 -24.97
CA GLN A 684 8.63 -46.41 -25.16
C GLN A 684 9.46 -46.69 -23.88
N LYS A 685 8.96 -47.55 -22.99
CA LYS A 685 9.62 -47.96 -21.74
C LYS A 685 10.57 -49.13 -21.99
N VAL A 686 11.71 -48.85 -22.62
CA VAL A 686 12.70 -49.85 -23.11
C VAL A 686 13.09 -50.88 -22.06
N GLN A 687 13.51 -50.43 -20.87
CA GLN A 687 14.02 -51.31 -19.81
C GLN A 687 12.92 -52.18 -19.23
N VAL A 688 11.73 -51.61 -18.99
CA VAL A 688 10.54 -52.36 -18.58
C VAL A 688 10.16 -53.43 -19.61
N ALA A 689 10.16 -53.10 -20.90
CA ALA A 689 9.86 -54.07 -21.97
C ALA A 689 10.88 -55.22 -21.96
N SER A 690 12.17 -54.92 -21.79
CA SER A 690 13.23 -55.95 -21.67
C SER A 690 13.02 -56.86 -20.45
N ILE A 691 12.63 -56.31 -19.31
CA ILE A 691 12.38 -57.08 -18.07
C ILE A 691 11.17 -57.99 -18.24
N LEU A 692 10.06 -57.47 -18.77
CA LEU A 692 8.85 -58.25 -19.04
C LEU A 692 9.13 -59.40 -20.02
N LEU A 693 9.86 -59.13 -21.11
CA LEU A 693 10.30 -60.14 -22.06
C LEU A 693 11.20 -61.20 -21.41
N GLY A 694 12.14 -60.78 -20.55
CA GLY A 694 12.99 -61.68 -19.77
C GLY A 694 12.21 -62.55 -18.78
N ALA A 695 11.10 -62.04 -18.25
CA ALA A 695 10.17 -62.76 -17.38
C ALA A 695 9.17 -63.66 -18.13
N GLY A 696 9.31 -63.79 -19.46
CA GLY A 696 8.49 -64.67 -20.29
C GLY A 696 7.20 -64.04 -20.83
N ALA A 697 7.06 -62.70 -20.78
CA ALA A 697 5.98 -62.00 -21.47
C ALA A 697 5.98 -62.32 -22.97
N ARG A 698 4.80 -62.58 -23.52
CA ARG A 698 4.61 -62.75 -24.96
C ARG A 698 3.69 -61.67 -25.49
N LEU A 699 3.97 -61.20 -26.70
CA LEU A 699 3.02 -60.44 -27.49
C LEU A 699 1.99 -61.44 -28.02
N GLU A 700 0.78 -61.42 -27.49
CA GLU A 700 -0.26 -62.35 -27.90
C GLU A 700 -1.17 -61.73 -28.98
N PRO A 701 -1.75 -62.54 -29.89
CA PRO A 701 -2.68 -62.07 -30.92
C PRO A 701 -4.06 -61.61 -30.40
N GLY A 702 -4.23 -61.44 -29.09
CA GLY A 702 -5.49 -61.06 -28.44
C GLY A 702 -5.51 -59.60 -27.95
N ASP A 703 -4.40 -58.87 -28.06
CA ASP A 703 -4.21 -57.52 -27.50
C ASP A 703 -4.96 -56.39 -28.27
N TYR A 704 -6.09 -56.69 -28.93
CA TYR A 704 -6.60 -55.95 -30.10
C TYR A 704 -8.06 -55.46 -30.05
N VAL A 705 -8.51 -54.86 -28.95
CA VAL A 705 -9.71 -54.00 -29.03
C VAL A 705 -9.27 -52.53 -28.93
N ALA A 706 -9.66 -51.74 -29.93
CA ALA A 706 -9.34 -50.33 -30.01
C ALA A 706 -9.95 -49.55 -28.82
N ASP A 707 -9.26 -48.47 -28.41
CA ASP A 707 -9.70 -47.47 -27.43
C ASP A 707 -11.20 -47.15 -27.57
N GLY A 708 -12.01 -47.68 -26.65
CA GLY A 708 -13.41 -47.30 -26.47
C GLY A 708 -13.53 -46.14 -25.49
N ASP A 709 -13.21 -44.93 -25.93
CA ASP A 709 -13.87 -43.74 -25.37
C ASP A 709 -15.29 -43.67 -25.97
N LEU A 710 -16.26 -43.16 -25.21
CA LEU A 710 -17.72 -43.20 -25.41
C LEU A 710 -18.27 -42.48 -26.68
N GLY A 711 -17.66 -42.68 -27.84
CA GLY A 711 -18.06 -42.12 -29.13
C GLY A 711 -17.44 -42.91 -30.29
N TYR A 712 -17.91 -44.12 -30.53
CA TYR A 712 -17.46 -44.97 -31.64
C TYR A 712 -18.07 -44.52 -32.98
N ASP A 713 -17.22 -44.13 -33.93
CA ASP A 713 -17.52 -44.14 -35.37
C ASP A 713 -16.97 -45.46 -35.97
N PRO A 714 -17.83 -46.40 -36.37
CA PRO A 714 -17.43 -47.72 -36.87
C PRO A 714 -16.59 -47.72 -38.14
N THR A 715 -16.51 -46.59 -38.84
CA THR A 715 -15.98 -46.54 -40.21
C THR A 715 -14.49 -46.22 -40.31
N ARG A 716 -13.79 -46.03 -39.18
CA ARG A 716 -12.35 -45.72 -39.16
C ARG A 716 -11.49 -46.87 -38.63
N PRO A 717 -10.45 -47.31 -39.37
CA PRO A 717 -9.56 -48.38 -38.92
C PRO A 717 -8.68 -47.91 -37.76
N ALA A 718 -8.68 -48.66 -36.65
CA ALA A 718 -7.68 -48.52 -35.59
C ALA A 718 -6.33 -49.04 -36.12
N ARG A 719 -5.43 -48.12 -36.48
CA ARG A 719 -4.04 -48.47 -36.86
C ARG A 719 -3.20 -48.61 -35.59
N MET A 720 -2.55 -49.75 -35.37
CA MET A 720 -1.50 -49.87 -34.34
C MET A 720 -0.47 -48.75 -34.54
N ALA A 721 -0.09 -48.07 -33.45
CA ALA A 721 1.12 -47.27 -33.45
C ALA A 721 2.30 -48.25 -33.52
N ILE A 722 2.91 -48.39 -34.69
CA ILE A 722 4.17 -49.13 -34.85
C ILE A 722 5.19 -48.48 -33.90
N PRO A 723 5.85 -49.24 -33.01
CA PRO A 723 6.89 -48.67 -32.16
C PRO A 723 7.94 -47.99 -33.05
N ARG A 724 8.26 -46.72 -32.77
CA ARG A 724 9.24 -45.93 -33.54
C ARG A 724 10.35 -45.47 -32.61
N GLY A 725 11.58 -45.42 -33.12
CA GLY A 725 12.72 -44.84 -32.42
C GLY A 725 13.58 -45.85 -31.65
N ASP A 726 13.96 -45.52 -30.43
CA ASP A 726 15.03 -46.18 -29.66
C ASP A 726 14.61 -47.53 -29.04
N VAL A 727 13.33 -47.73 -28.70
CA VAL A 727 12.80 -49.03 -28.23
C VAL A 727 13.08 -50.14 -29.23
N VAL A 728 12.85 -49.88 -30.52
CA VAL A 728 13.08 -50.88 -31.58
C VAL A 728 14.56 -51.21 -31.69
N LYS A 729 15.43 -50.19 -31.74
CA LYS A 729 16.89 -50.37 -31.84
C LYS A 729 17.48 -51.14 -30.66
N THR A 730 17.05 -50.84 -29.43
CA THR A 730 17.58 -51.51 -28.23
C THR A 730 17.06 -52.94 -28.11
N LEU A 731 15.80 -53.21 -28.44
CA LEU A 731 15.26 -54.58 -28.44
C LEU A 731 15.91 -55.45 -29.54
N THR A 732 16.12 -54.91 -30.75
CA THR A 732 16.90 -55.61 -31.81
C THR A 732 18.35 -55.85 -31.37
N GLY A 733 18.99 -54.86 -30.74
CA GLY A 733 20.35 -54.96 -30.22
C GLY A 733 20.52 -55.97 -29.07
N ALA A 734 19.46 -56.22 -28.31
CA ALA A 734 19.40 -57.23 -27.26
C ALA A 734 19.06 -58.65 -27.77
N GLY A 735 19.03 -58.85 -29.10
CA GLY A 735 18.84 -60.17 -29.73
C GLY A 735 17.39 -60.58 -29.94
N TRP A 736 16.43 -59.67 -29.76
CA TRP A 736 15.01 -59.93 -30.01
C TRP A 736 14.65 -59.67 -31.49
N ASP A 737 13.97 -60.63 -32.12
CA ASP A 737 13.60 -60.55 -33.53
C ASP A 737 12.46 -59.54 -33.76
N MET A 738 12.86 -58.30 -34.08
CA MET A 738 11.91 -57.23 -34.38
C MET A 738 11.19 -57.42 -35.72
N GLU A 739 11.73 -58.20 -36.66
CA GLU A 739 11.04 -58.52 -37.92
C GLU A 739 9.89 -59.51 -37.66
N ALA A 740 10.09 -60.45 -36.73
CA ALA A 740 9.02 -61.30 -36.22
C ALA A 740 7.98 -60.51 -35.42
N ILE A 741 8.38 -59.57 -34.56
CA ILE A 741 7.48 -58.72 -33.78
C ILE A 741 6.70 -57.73 -34.68
N GLU A 742 7.37 -57.04 -35.60
CA GLU A 742 6.71 -56.18 -36.60
C GLU A 742 5.82 -57.00 -37.54
N GLY A 743 6.27 -58.20 -37.94
CA GLY A 743 5.48 -59.15 -38.71
C GLY A 743 4.25 -59.65 -37.96
N GLU A 744 4.35 -59.89 -36.65
CA GLU A 744 3.23 -60.18 -35.75
C GLU A 744 2.28 -58.98 -35.63
N ILE A 745 2.79 -57.76 -35.45
CA ILE A 745 2.03 -56.49 -35.44
C ILE A 745 1.28 -56.27 -36.77
N VAL A 746 1.90 -56.54 -37.91
CA VAL A 746 1.28 -56.41 -39.24
C VAL A 746 0.26 -57.53 -39.49
N ARG A 747 0.58 -58.77 -39.10
CA ARG A 747 -0.36 -59.91 -39.13
C ARG A 747 -1.55 -59.70 -38.19
N ALA A 748 -1.34 -59.05 -37.05
CA ALA A 748 -2.36 -58.66 -36.11
C ALA A 748 -3.30 -57.59 -36.66
N ASN A 749 -2.77 -56.49 -37.21
CA ASN A 749 -3.57 -55.46 -37.88
C ASN A 749 -4.45 -56.05 -39.01
N SER A 750 -3.92 -57.00 -39.77
CA SER A 750 -4.67 -57.69 -40.84
C SER A 750 -5.70 -58.70 -40.30
N ARG A 751 -5.43 -59.41 -39.20
CA ARG A 751 -6.41 -60.28 -38.51
C ARG A 751 -7.55 -59.48 -37.85
N ALA A 752 -7.23 -58.36 -37.20
CA ALA A 752 -8.23 -57.43 -36.64
C ALA A 752 -9.12 -56.83 -37.73
N SER A 753 -8.54 -56.44 -38.87
CA SER A 753 -9.29 -56.01 -40.05
C SER A 753 -10.22 -57.12 -40.59
N ARG A 754 -9.83 -58.40 -40.48
CA ARG A 754 -10.62 -59.56 -40.91
C ARG A 754 -11.76 -59.88 -39.94
N ALA A 755 -11.48 -59.85 -38.64
CA ALA A 755 -12.48 -60.03 -37.57
C ALA A 755 -13.53 -58.90 -37.58
N GLN A 756 -13.13 -57.67 -37.94
CA GLN A 756 -14.05 -56.55 -38.17
C GLN A 756 -14.98 -56.82 -39.36
N VAL A 757 -14.46 -57.31 -40.48
CA VAL A 757 -15.28 -57.70 -41.64
C VAL A 757 -16.23 -58.87 -41.30
N GLU A 758 -15.76 -59.86 -40.53
CA GLU A 758 -16.59 -60.98 -40.07
C GLU A 758 -17.68 -60.54 -39.07
N TRP A 759 -17.38 -59.58 -38.19
CA TRP A 759 -18.34 -58.96 -37.29
C TRP A 759 -19.36 -58.11 -38.05
N GLU A 760 -18.94 -57.29 -39.02
CA GLU A 760 -19.83 -56.54 -39.93
C GLU A 760 -20.75 -57.48 -40.73
N TYR A 761 -20.24 -58.61 -41.20
CA TYR A 761 -21.04 -59.66 -41.85
C TYR A 761 -22.02 -60.33 -40.88
N ALA A 762 -21.61 -60.61 -39.64
CA ALA A 762 -22.46 -61.25 -38.63
C ALA A 762 -23.56 -60.31 -38.10
N VAL A 763 -23.27 -59.01 -37.96
CA VAL A 763 -24.22 -57.96 -37.59
C VAL A 763 -25.20 -57.67 -38.73
N SER A 764 -24.70 -57.59 -39.98
CA SER A 764 -25.54 -57.41 -41.18
C SER A 764 -26.43 -58.64 -41.45
N SER A 765 -25.92 -59.86 -41.23
CA SER A 765 -26.68 -61.12 -41.27
C SER A 765 -27.76 -61.18 -40.19
N LYS A 766 -27.47 -60.75 -38.95
CA LYS A 766 -28.47 -60.65 -37.87
C LYS A 766 -29.50 -59.55 -38.12
N GLN A 767 -29.12 -58.40 -38.67
CA GLN A 767 -30.05 -57.33 -39.05
C GLN A 767 -30.99 -57.77 -40.19
N GLN A 768 -30.48 -58.48 -41.21
CA GLN A 768 -31.32 -59.04 -42.27
C GLN A 768 -32.24 -60.18 -41.81
N GLN A 769 -31.91 -60.89 -40.72
CA GLN A 769 -32.81 -61.88 -40.10
C GLN A 769 -33.85 -61.28 -39.15
N LEU A 770 -33.60 -60.07 -38.61
CA LEU A 770 -34.51 -59.37 -37.69
C LEU A 770 -35.48 -58.42 -38.39
N GLU A 771 -35.17 -57.97 -39.61
CA GLU A 771 -36.08 -57.19 -40.46
C GLU A 771 -36.90 -58.08 -41.40
N GLY A 772 -37.80 -58.87 -40.81
CA GLY A 772 -39.01 -59.32 -41.51
C GLY A 772 -40.05 -58.18 -41.57
N PRO A 773 -40.94 -58.14 -42.59
CA PRO A 773 -41.74 -56.95 -42.84
C PRO A 773 -42.87 -56.79 -41.82
N SER A 774 -42.91 -55.60 -41.21
CA SER A 774 -44.10 -54.87 -40.71
C SER A 774 -44.91 -55.45 -39.53
N GLY A 775 -45.17 -54.62 -38.51
CA GLY A 775 -46.19 -54.94 -37.50
C GLY A 775 -46.25 -54.06 -36.24
N ILE A 776 -46.65 -52.80 -36.39
CA ILE A 776 -47.55 -52.01 -35.49
C ILE A 776 -47.39 -52.16 -33.96
N PHE A 777 -46.76 -51.19 -33.29
CA PHE A 777 -47.33 -50.21 -32.32
C PHE A 777 -46.23 -49.52 -31.51
#